data_AF-A0AAN6MCC8-F1
#
_entry.id   AF-A0AAN6MCC8-F1
#
_cell.length_a   1.000
_cell.length_b   1.000
_cell.length_c   1.000
_cell.angle_alpha   90.00
_cell.angle_beta   90.00
_cell.angle_gamma   90.00
#
_symmetry.space_group_name_H-M   'P 1'
#
loop_
_entity.id
_entity.type
_entity.pdbx_description
1 polymer ?
#
loop_
_entity_poly.entity_id
_entity_poly.type
_entity_poly.pdbx_seq_one_letter_code
_entity_poly.pdbx_strand_id
1 'polypeptide(L)'
;MTRTALHGRFLHITDIHPDEYYKVHSSTDEDGACHRGRGPAGAYGAETSDCDSPFSLVNATFDWITANLRDSVDFVIWTGDSARHDRDEGLPRHADQVLDTNTQIADRFADVFAARGAEGLAVPVVPTFGNNDILPHNILLPGPNRWFQQYGHIWRHFIPEEQRHSFEFGGWFHVDVIPDRLTVFSLNTLYFFDRNAGVDGCADPSEPGYKQLEWLRVQLQFLRARGMKAILMGHVPPARTESKTLWDESCWQKYSLWMHQFRDVVVAGLYGHMNIDHFLIHDVYDVDIDALLAGATPSDVGLGSRQAMQGELSVQSASDYLAELRSDWAKLKPPPTAGGKDMDDEVEEETEEEEEKERKNKKKKKKGSGRGRGRGRGKKGKDPWGERYHLTLVSPSVVPTYFPTLRVIEYNITGLENALTWREARDGNKTKAEPSPPKHLDLRQPSAETEPELAISDDVVVTSTKEEDREDKYKDSGDNKSNKKNRKKKPPVHDPNLHIPPPPSKSAPPGPAYSPQPLTLTGYTQFFANLTHINNLTLTTEPVVDDGDGSQEGEEKGLWAWGWLLRWRKGKHGGKKPITAPQPPEPRDFAFEVEYSTFEDDIYRLRDLRVASYVELALRIGGKVGGPGGKGWWDRDGGGGEDGNGDDDADDDDEEEGEEEEAHTKKNGKGNRGKKGGQGKKGKKGKKGKTGKKGRKHNKTWLHFLKHAFPPSPLIRHLSHRWTDVFFRIWLPSAKPLVALTIDDAPSDHTRAILAALASTGAHATFFIIGNQVAGREEVLRDILRAGHELGNHGLRDEAARGLGEVELARGMREVQALIDDAYRAVGRDPPPPGRRRYYRPGSGFFSERIRSVARREGYRVVLGSIYPHDAQVAWAWVNARHILSMLSPGGVVIVHDRRAWTEPMLRTVLPEMGRRGYKAVTLTELLAETTG
;
A
#
# COMPACT_ATOMS: atom_id res chain seq x y z
N MET A 1 36.74 32.00 3.62
CA MET A 1 35.50 31.26 3.87
C MET A 1 35.61 29.94 3.14
N THR A 2 35.61 28.81 3.86
CA THR A 2 35.58 27.48 3.27
C THR A 2 34.22 27.26 2.61
N ARG A 3 34.22 26.90 1.33
CA ARG A 3 33.01 26.67 0.51
C ARG A 3 32.21 25.52 1.12
N THR A 4 30.92 25.70 1.38
CA THR A 4 30.05 24.59 1.82
C THR A 4 29.77 23.70 0.62
N ALA A 5 30.17 22.44 0.68
CA ALA A 5 29.94 21.47 -0.39
C ALA A 5 28.55 20.84 -0.27
N LEU A 6 28.00 20.36 -1.39
CA LEU A 6 26.78 19.55 -1.39
C LEU A 6 27.06 18.21 -0.68
N HIS A 7 26.09 17.74 0.09
CA HIS A 7 26.14 16.46 0.78
C HIS A 7 25.67 15.30 -0.09
N GLY A 8 24.86 15.57 -1.11
CA GLY A 8 24.18 14.56 -1.93
C GLY A 8 23.01 13.91 -1.21
N ARG A 9 22.35 14.61 -0.28
CA ARG A 9 21.30 14.04 0.59
C ARG A 9 20.15 15.03 0.78
N PHE A 10 18.91 14.55 0.84
CA PHE A 10 17.76 15.38 1.19
C PHE A 10 16.74 14.63 2.06
N LEU A 11 16.01 15.37 2.89
CA LEU A 11 14.95 14.85 3.76
C LEU A 11 13.61 14.87 3.03
N HIS A 12 12.87 13.75 3.06
CA HIS A 12 11.45 13.68 2.72
C HIS A 12 10.64 13.35 3.98
N ILE A 13 9.74 14.24 4.35
CA ILE A 13 8.86 14.15 5.52
C ILE A 13 7.43 14.55 5.13
N THR A 14 6.43 13.89 5.70
CA THR A 14 5.02 14.06 5.30
C THR A 14 4.06 13.72 6.43
N ASP A 15 2.83 14.22 6.35
CA ASP A 15 1.69 13.76 7.14
C ASP A 15 1.99 13.80 8.65
N ILE A 16 2.23 15.01 9.16
CA ILE A 16 2.59 15.25 10.56
C ILE A 16 1.35 15.19 11.45
N HIS A 17 0.22 15.73 10.97
CA HIS A 17 -1.08 15.70 11.68
C HIS A 17 -0.97 16.06 13.17
N PRO A 18 -0.51 17.27 13.55
CA PRO A 18 -0.49 17.69 14.94
C PRO A 18 -1.91 17.78 15.51
N ASP A 19 -2.12 17.17 16.67
CA ASP A 19 -3.37 17.21 17.43
C ASP A 19 -3.17 17.93 18.77
N GLU A 20 -3.82 19.09 18.87
CA GLU A 20 -3.83 19.95 20.05
C GLU A 20 -4.70 19.42 21.20
N TYR A 21 -5.61 18.47 20.91
CA TYR A 21 -6.51 17.89 21.90
C TYR A 21 -6.05 16.52 22.42
N TYR A 22 -4.95 16.00 21.90
CA TYR A 22 -4.40 14.71 22.30
C TYR A 22 -4.18 14.66 23.82
N LYS A 23 -4.66 13.60 24.47
CA LYS A 23 -4.45 13.37 25.91
C LYS A 23 -3.75 12.05 26.14
N VAL A 24 -2.64 12.13 26.88
CA VAL A 24 -1.95 10.93 27.34
C VAL A 24 -2.90 10.09 28.20
N HIS A 25 -2.89 8.78 28.00
CA HIS A 25 -3.75 7.77 28.62
C HIS A 25 -5.24 7.89 28.29
N SER A 26 -5.62 8.59 27.22
CA SER A 26 -6.98 8.56 26.68
C SER A 26 -7.30 7.28 25.91
N SER A 27 -8.60 7.05 25.68
CA SER A 27 -9.02 6.00 24.75
C SER A 27 -8.69 6.41 23.32
N THR A 28 -8.20 5.46 22.53
CA THR A 28 -7.95 5.65 21.11
C THR A 28 -9.10 5.13 20.25
N ASP A 29 -10.25 4.80 20.87
CA ASP A 29 -11.46 4.36 20.16
C ASP A 29 -12.09 5.55 19.44
N GLU A 30 -12.95 5.31 18.44
CA GLU A 30 -13.62 6.38 17.68
C GLU A 30 -14.31 7.40 18.60
N ASP A 31 -15.01 6.95 19.65
CA ASP A 31 -15.67 7.84 20.61
C ASP A 31 -14.66 8.59 21.50
N GLY A 32 -13.50 7.99 21.77
CA GLY A 32 -12.44 8.56 22.57
C GLY A 32 -11.58 9.56 21.80
N ALA A 33 -11.37 9.30 20.50
CA ALA A 33 -10.57 10.04 19.54
C ALA A 33 -9.21 10.51 20.07
N CYS A 34 -8.66 9.84 21.08
CA CYS A 34 -7.44 10.25 21.76
C CYS A 34 -7.57 11.58 22.54
N HIS A 35 -8.79 12.06 22.75
CA HIS A 35 -9.11 13.31 23.46
C HIS A 35 -9.77 13.05 24.83
N ARG A 36 -10.35 11.87 25.05
CA ARG A 36 -11.13 11.52 26.26
C ARG A 36 -11.17 10.02 26.56
N GLY A 37 -11.80 9.68 27.68
CA GLY A 37 -11.80 8.31 28.22
C GLY A 37 -10.44 7.92 28.79
N ARG A 38 -10.30 6.65 29.21
CA ARG A 38 -9.01 6.06 29.59
C ARG A 38 -8.62 4.99 28.58
N GLY A 39 -7.35 4.92 28.20
CA GLY A 39 -6.87 3.94 27.24
C GLY A 39 -5.36 4.02 26.97
N PRO A 40 -4.90 3.38 25.89
CA PRO A 40 -3.49 3.10 25.67
C PRO A 40 -2.70 4.28 25.08
N ALA A 41 -3.29 5.48 24.95
CA ALA A 41 -2.61 6.64 24.40
C ALA A 41 -1.30 6.95 25.14
N GLY A 42 -0.18 6.85 24.44
CA GLY A 42 1.15 7.08 25.00
C GLY A 42 1.55 8.55 24.99
N ALA A 43 2.67 8.89 25.64
CA ALA A 43 3.16 10.26 25.70
C ALA A 43 3.53 10.81 24.31
N TYR A 44 4.04 9.97 23.41
CA TYR A 44 4.45 10.33 22.05
C TYR A 44 3.47 9.85 20.98
N GLY A 45 2.23 9.58 21.34
CA GLY A 45 1.22 9.07 20.42
C GLY A 45 0.87 7.62 20.71
N ALA A 46 -0.07 7.10 19.92
CA ALA A 46 -0.51 5.72 20.01
C ALA A 46 -0.40 5.09 18.63
N GLU A 47 0.61 4.25 18.46
CA GLU A 47 0.85 3.55 17.21
C GLU A 47 -0.34 2.67 16.81
N THR A 48 -0.55 2.48 15.51
CA THR A 48 -1.57 1.59 14.95
C THR A 48 -3.00 1.92 15.38
N SER A 49 -3.24 3.20 15.65
CA SER A 49 -4.54 3.73 16.02
C SER A 49 -4.92 4.90 15.13
N ASP A 50 -6.18 5.32 15.25
CA ASP A 50 -6.68 6.53 14.59
C ASP A 50 -6.35 7.80 15.39
N CYS A 51 -5.34 7.79 16.25
CA CYS A 51 -4.81 9.01 16.83
C CYS A 51 -3.98 9.78 15.82
N ASP A 52 -4.08 11.10 15.91
CA ASP A 52 -3.13 12.02 15.31
C ASP A 52 -1.93 12.27 16.25
N SER A 53 -0.94 13.01 15.77
CA SER A 53 0.32 13.21 16.48
C SER A 53 0.18 14.20 17.63
N PRO A 54 0.47 13.83 18.89
CA PRO A 54 0.61 14.83 19.92
C PRO A 54 1.81 15.74 19.64
N PHE A 55 1.76 16.98 20.10
CA PHE A 55 2.87 17.92 19.97
C PHE A 55 4.18 17.43 20.61
N SER A 56 4.12 16.52 21.59
CA SER A 56 5.31 15.84 22.12
C SER A 56 6.06 15.05 21.04
N LEU A 57 5.35 14.31 20.18
CA LEU A 57 5.93 13.59 19.04
C LEU A 57 6.47 14.56 18.00
N VAL A 58 5.70 15.61 17.68
CA VAL A 58 6.11 16.64 16.73
C VAL A 58 7.41 17.30 17.19
N ASN A 59 7.46 17.76 18.44
CA ASN A 59 8.64 18.43 18.99
C ASN A 59 9.84 17.48 19.00
N ALA A 60 9.68 16.25 19.49
CA ALA A 60 10.75 15.28 19.52
C ALA A 60 11.26 14.92 18.11
N THR A 61 10.39 14.94 17.11
CA THR A 61 10.76 14.76 15.70
C THR A 61 11.66 15.89 15.21
N PHE A 62 11.27 17.15 15.44
CA PHE A 62 12.09 18.30 15.02
C PHE A 62 13.39 18.43 15.83
N ASP A 63 13.39 18.06 17.11
CA ASP A 63 14.60 18.00 17.94
C ASP A 63 15.58 16.95 17.39
N TRP A 64 15.07 15.77 17.03
CA TRP A 64 15.88 14.72 16.41
C TRP A 64 16.43 15.15 15.04
N ILE A 65 15.61 15.78 14.19
CA ILE A 65 16.06 16.34 12.90
C ILE A 65 17.16 17.39 13.12
N THR A 66 17.00 18.25 14.12
CA THR A 66 17.99 19.29 14.46
C THR A 66 19.33 18.67 14.85
N ALA A 67 19.30 17.62 15.67
CA ALA A 67 20.50 16.95 16.15
C ALA A 67 21.21 16.11 15.08
N ASN A 68 20.45 15.51 14.14
CA ASN A 68 20.99 14.47 13.26
C ASN A 68 21.06 14.86 11.78
N LEU A 69 20.18 15.73 11.29
CA LEU A 69 20.01 15.98 9.85
C LEU A 69 20.24 17.42 9.41
N ARG A 70 20.05 18.40 10.30
CA ARG A 70 20.12 19.84 9.99
C ARG A 70 21.32 20.23 9.12
N ASP A 71 22.50 19.76 9.49
CA ASP A 71 23.78 20.14 8.86
C ASP A 71 24.28 19.08 7.87
N SER A 72 23.44 18.11 7.47
CA SER A 72 23.83 16.99 6.59
C SER A 72 22.91 16.76 5.39
N VAL A 73 21.97 17.67 5.14
CA VAL A 73 21.03 17.62 4.01
C VAL A 73 21.10 18.91 3.20
N ASP A 74 20.94 18.78 1.89
CA ASP A 74 21.02 19.90 0.94
C ASP A 74 19.69 20.64 0.79
N PHE A 75 18.57 19.95 0.99
CA PHE A 75 17.21 20.51 0.95
C PHE A 75 16.20 19.58 1.67
N VAL A 76 14.98 20.07 1.87
CA VAL A 76 13.88 19.33 2.50
C VAL A 76 12.63 19.37 1.62
N ILE A 77 11.99 18.22 1.49
CA ILE A 77 10.71 18.01 0.82
C ILE A 77 9.67 17.71 1.89
N TRP A 78 8.69 18.60 2.03
CA TRP A 78 7.59 18.48 2.98
C TRP A 78 6.26 18.35 2.22
N THR A 79 5.73 17.12 2.15
CA THR A 79 4.55 16.81 1.32
C THR A 79 3.18 17.05 2.02
N GLY A 80 3.10 18.01 2.94
CA GLY A 80 1.83 18.51 3.49
C GLY A 80 1.22 17.68 4.63
N ASP A 81 -0.05 17.98 4.93
CA ASP A 81 -0.89 17.40 5.99
C ASP A 81 -0.38 17.70 7.41
N SER A 82 -0.56 18.96 7.80
CA SER A 82 -0.13 19.58 9.05
C SER A 82 -1.28 20.13 9.89
N ALA A 83 -2.48 19.58 9.69
CA ALA A 83 -3.62 19.73 10.59
C ALA A 83 -4.24 18.35 10.85
N ARG A 84 -4.64 18.09 12.10
CA ARG A 84 -5.29 16.82 12.52
C ARG A 84 -6.47 16.43 11.62
N HIS A 85 -6.87 15.17 11.67
CA HIS A 85 -8.13 14.70 11.12
C HIS A 85 -9.32 15.19 11.96
N ASP A 86 -10.51 15.21 11.36
CA ASP A 86 -11.74 15.59 12.04
C ASP A 86 -12.50 14.36 12.55
N ARG A 87 -11.84 13.59 13.42
CA ARG A 87 -12.35 12.30 13.93
C ARG A 87 -13.25 12.44 15.16
N ASP A 88 -13.05 13.46 15.98
CA ASP A 88 -13.93 13.77 17.11
C ASP A 88 -15.04 14.73 16.67
N GLU A 89 -16.24 14.20 16.43
CA GLU A 89 -17.42 15.02 16.07
C GLU A 89 -17.77 16.08 17.14
N GLY A 90 -17.35 15.86 18.39
CA GLY A 90 -17.53 16.83 19.48
C GLY A 90 -16.52 17.98 19.48
N LEU A 91 -15.42 17.85 18.72
CA LEU A 91 -14.38 18.84 18.56
C LEU A 91 -14.06 19.00 17.06
N PRO A 92 -14.98 19.56 16.27
CA PRO A 92 -14.74 19.78 14.85
C PRO A 92 -13.62 20.80 14.62
N ARG A 93 -12.84 20.63 13.56
CA ARG A 93 -11.80 21.60 13.17
C ARG A 93 -12.38 22.93 12.74
N HIS A 94 -11.65 23.99 13.05
CA HIS A 94 -11.93 25.33 12.59
C HIS A 94 -10.80 25.86 11.69
N ALA A 95 -11.12 26.82 10.83
CA ALA A 95 -10.17 27.32 9.83
C ALA A 95 -8.95 28.01 10.47
N ASP A 96 -9.15 28.70 11.59
CA ASP A 96 -8.09 29.28 12.41
C ASP A 96 -7.17 28.21 13.00
N GLN A 97 -7.71 27.11 13.52
CA GLN A 97 -6.91 25.98 14.02
C GLN A 97 -6.07 25.35 12.91
N VAL A 98 -6.65 25.12 11.72
CA VAL A 98 -5.90 24.58 10.57
C VAL A 98 -4.74 25.49 10.18
N LEU A 99 -4.95 26.81 10.17
CA LEU A 99 -3.90 27.79 9.88
C LEU A 99 -2.87 27.88 11.01
N ASP A 100 -3.29 27.77 12.27
CA ASP A 100 -2.42 27.85 13.43
C ASP A 100 -1.47 26.65 13.48
N THR A 101 -1.98 25.42 13.33
CA THR A 101 -1.13 24.23 13.29
C THR A 101 -0.14 24.28 12.13
N ASN A 102 -0.58 24.73 10.95
CA ASN A 102 0.30 24.94 9.80
C ASN A 102 1.36 26.02 10.06
N THR A 103 1.02 27.09 10.77
CA THR A 103 1.97 28.13 11.20
C THR A 103 3.02 27.54 12.14
N GLN A 104 2.60 26.78 13.15
CA GLN A 104 3.51 26.15 14.10
C GLN A 104 4.48 25.17 13.43
N ILE A 105 4.01 24.36 12.48
CA ILE A 105 4.87 23.44 11.71
C ILE A 105 5.82 24.20 10.77
N ALA A 106 5.32 25.22 10.07
CA ALA A 106 6.14 26.07 9.21
C ALA A 106 7.26 26.77 10.01
N ASP A 107 6.95 27.33 11.18
CA ASP A 107 7.93 27.97 12.06
C ASP A 107 9.00 26.98 12.53
N ARG A 108 8.62 25.74 12.87
CA ARG A 108 9.59 24.68 13.22
C ARG A 108 10.56 24.39 12.07
N PHE A 109 10.07 24.22 10.85
CA PHE A 109 10.96 24.05 9.69
C PHE A 109 11.88 25.27 9.51
N ALA A 110 11.33 26.47 9.65
CA ALA A 110 12.11 27.70 9.51
C ALA A 110 13.22 27.80 10.57
N ASP A 111 12.92 27.45 11.82
CA ASP A 111 13.86 27.50 12.93
C ASP A 111 14.97 26.46 12.81
N VAL A 112 14.61 25.20 12.51
CA VAL A 112 15.58 24.10 12.36
C VAL A 112 16.55 24.40 11.24
N PHE A 113 16.06 24.87 10.09
CA PHE A 113 16.87 25.10 8.91
C PHE A 113 17.31 26.56 8.71
N ALA A 114 17.18 27.41 9.74
CA ALA A 114 17.64 28.79 9.72
C ALA A 114 19.17 28.90 9.58
N ALA A 115 19.62 29.94 8.87
CA ALA A 115 21.03 30.29 8.79
C ALA A 115 21.56 30.82 10.13
N ARG A 116 22.67 30.27 10.62
CA ARG A 116 23.31 30.75 11.84
C ARG A 116 23.81 32.19 11.65
N GLY A 117 23.23 33.13 12.40
CA GLY A 117 23.65 34.53 12.42
C GLY A 117 23.29 35.36 11.19
N ALA A 118 22.33 34.91 10.36
CA ALA A 118 21.84 35.63 9.19
C ALA A 118 20.33 35.43 9.01
N GLU A 119 19.66 36.36 8.34
CA GLU A 119 18.23 36.23 8.01
C GLU A 119 17.99 35.20 6.90
N GLY A 120 16.98 34.35 7.12
CA GLY A 120 16.49 33.34 6.17
C GLY A 120 17.14 31.96 6.30
N LEU A 121 16.65 31.00 5.51
CA LEU A 121 17.06 29.59 5.58
C LEU A 121 18.50 29.35 5.10
N ALA A 122 19.22 28.43 5.75
CA ALA A 122 20.46 27.83 5.25
C ALA A 122 20.18 26.65 4.30
N VAL A 123 19.15 25.86 4.62
CA VAL A 123 18.68 24.72 3.82
C VAL A 123 17.28 25.04 3.32
N PRO A 124 17.02 25.02 1.99
CA PRO A 124 15.69 25.29 1.47
C PRO A 124 14.72 24.16 1.83
N VAL A 125 13.51 24.55 2.24
CA VAL A 125 12.38 23.66 2.53
C VAL A 125 11.30 23.92 1.49
N VAL A 126 10.79 22.87 0.85
CA VAL A 126 9.76 22.96 -0.19
C VAL A 126 8.47 22.31 0.33
N PRO A 127 7.47 23.10 0.77
CA PRO A 127 6.17 22.60 1.20
C PRO A 127 5.21 22.37 0.03
N THR A 128 4.18 21.54 0.25
CA THR A 128 2.95 21.48 -0.56
C THR A 128 1.73 21.31 0.33
N PHE A 129 0.54 21.49 -0.25
CA PHE A 129 -0.73 21.30 0.44
C PHE A 129 -1.09 19.83 0.55
N GLY A 130 -1.43 19.39 1.76
CA GLY A 130 -2.18 18.17 2.00
C GLY A 130 -3.68 18.40 2.03
N ASN A 131 -4.46 17.32 1.92
CA ASN A 131 -5.92 17.42 1.87
C ASN A 131 -6.55 17.87 3.19
N ASN A 132 -5.83 17.73 4.30
CA ASN A 132 -6.25 18.20 5.61
C ASN A 132 -5.80 19.64 5.92
N ASP A 133 -4.96 20.26 5.09
CA ASP A 133 -4.46 21.63 5.28
C ASP A 133 -5.47 22.72 4.87
N ILE A 134 -6.68 22.31 4.50
CA ILE A 134 -7.76 23.18 4.05
C ILE A 134 -9.07 22.75 4.69
N LEU A 135 -10.00 23.70 4.82
CA LEU A 135 -11.35 23.46 5.33
C LEU A 135 -12.41 23.97 4.33
N PRO A 136 -13.41 23.13 3.96
CA PRO A 136 -13.54 21.70 4.29
C PRO A 136 -12.39 20.85 3.73
N HIS A 137 -12.01 19.79 4.44
CA HIS A 137 -10.93 18.90 3.99
C HIS A 137 -11.25 18.32 2.60
N ASN A 138 -10.22 18.08 1.79
CA ASN A 138 -10.27 17.69 0.37
C ASN A 138 -10.79 18.76 -0.61
N ILE A 139 -11.59 19.73 -0.16
CA ILE A 139 -12.29 20.66 -1.07
C ILE A 139 -11.51 21.96 -1.23
N LEU A 140 -10.67 22.01 -2.26
CA LEU A 140 -9.94 23.22 -2.64
C LEU A 140 -10.57 23.88 -3.86
N LEU A 141 -11.07 25.10 -3.68
CA LEU A 141 -11.58 25.91 -4.76
C LEU A 141 -10.44 26.59 -5.54
N PRO A 142 -10.65 26.89 -6.84
CA PRO A 142 -9.69 27.64 -7.65
C PRO A 142 -9.25 28.96 -6.98
N GLY A 143 -7.97 29.32 -7.17
CA GLY A 143 -7.44 30.59 -6.69
C GLY A 143 -7.80 31.79 -7.60
N PRO A 144 -7.56 33.02 -7.12
CA PRO A 144 -7.06 33.37 -5.79
C PRO A 144 -8.14 33.20 -4.72
N ASN A 145 -7.75 32.69 -3.55
CA ASN A 145 -8.67 32.46 -2.43
C ASN A 145 -8.01 32.80 -1.09
N ARG A 146 -8.80 32.81 -0.01
CA ARG A 146 -8.32 33.15 1.33
C ARG A 146 -7.23 32.22 1.84
N TRP A 147 -7.24 30.94 1.46
CA TRP A 147 -6.24 29.97 1.89
C TRP A 147 -4.88 30.37 1.30
N PHE A 148 -4.80 30.61 -0.01
CA PHE A 148 -3.54 31.01 -0.64
C PHE A 148 -3.01 32.34 -0.12
N GLN A 149 -3.88 33.29 0.25
CA GLN A 149 -3.43 34.52 0.91
C GLN A 149 -2.78 34.24 2.28
N GLN A 150 -3.44 33.45 3.13
CA GLN A 150 -2.91 33.11 4.47
C GLN A 150 -1.63 32.28 4.38
N TYR A 151 -1.63 31.24 3.55
CA TYR A 151 -0.44 30.42 3.34
C TYR A 151 0.70 31.17 2.64
N GLY A 152 0.39 32.22 1.86
CA GLY A 152 1.41 33.11 1.31
C GLY A 152 2.18 33.85 2.41
N HIS A 153 1.52 34.13 3.53
CA HIS A 153 2.18 34.67 4.73
C HIS A 153 2.91 33.59 5.53
N ILE A 154 2.28 32.43 5.76
CA ILE A 154 2.86 31.32 6.54
C ILE A 154 4.13 30.78 5.85
N TRP A 155 4.08 30.58 4.54
CA TRP A 155 5.18 30.03 3.74
C TRP A 155 6.07 31.10 3.10
N ARG A 156 6.03 32.34 3.59
CA ARG A 156 6.81 33.48 3.03
C ARG A 156 8.32 33.23 2.97
N HIS A 157 8.83 32.35 3.83
CA HIS A 157 10.25 31.99 3.90
C HIS A 157 10.62 30.82 2.96
N PHE A 158 9.63 30.09 2.45
CA PHE A 158 9.79 28.92 1.60
C PHE A 158 9.50 29.21 0.12
N ILE A 159 8.57 30.12 -0.16
CA ILE A 159 8.17 30.49 -1.52
C ILE A 159 9.08 31.61 -2.04
N PRO A 160 9.85 31.38 -3.13
CA PRO A 160 10.64 32.43 -3.77
C PRO A 160 9.76 33.59 -4.22
N GLU A 161 10.29 34.81 -4.18
CA GLU A 161 9.51 36.03 -4.47
C GLU A 161 8.90 35.99 -5.87
N GLU A 162 9.68 35.54 -6.85
CA GLU A 162 9.28 35.36 -8.24
C GLU A 162 8.17 34.33 -8.45
N GLN A 163 7.93 33.44 -7.47
CA GLN A 163 6.88 32.43 -7.54
C GLN A 163 5.58 32.82 -6.83
N ARG A 164 5.55 33.93 -6.08
CA ARG A 164 4.39 34.31 -5.26
C ARG A 164 3.11 34.47 -6.08
N HIS A 165 3.20 34.99 -7.30
CA HIS A 165 2.04 35.11 -8.18
C HIS A 165 1.48 33.74 -8.63
N SER A 166 2.35 32.78 -8.95
CA SER A 166 1.92 31.41 -9.28
C SER A 166 1.25 30.75 -8.07
N PHE A 167 1.83 30.97 -6.89
CA PHE A 167 1.29 30.47 -5.64
C PHE A 167 -0.07 31.08 -5.29
N GLU A 168 -0.24 32.40 -5.41
CA GLU A 168 -1.53 33.05 -5.15
C GLU A 168 -2.60 32.62 -6.17
N PHE A 169 -2.20 32.33 -7.40
CA PHE A 169 -3.11 31.89 -8.46
C PHE A 169 -3.62 30.46 -8.22
N GLY A 170 -2.77 29.56 -7.73
CA GLY A 170 -3.10 28.13 -7.73
C GLY A 170 -2.50 27.29 -6.59
N GLY A 171 -1.71 27.87 -5.71
CA GLY A 171 -1.03 27.15 -4.64
C GLY A 171 0.10 26.24 -5.12
N TRP A 172 0.56 26.38 -6.38
CA TRP A 172 1.70 25.65 -6.94
C TRP A 172 2.85 26.61 -7.26
N PHE A 173 4.08 26.13 -7.09
CA PHE A 173 5.31 26.88 -7.31
C PHE A 173 6.51 25.95 -7.48
N HIS A 174 7.70 26.50 -7.73
CA HIS A 174 8.93 25.72 -7.74
C HIS A 174 10.07 26.41 -6.98
N VAL A 175 11.07 25.65 -6.56
CA VAL A 175 12.26 26.14 -5.86
C VAL A 175 13.51 25.54 -6.48
N ASP A 176 14.46 26.38 -6.87
CA ASP A 176 15.76 25.96 -7.40
C ASP A 176 16.69 25.48 -6.26
N VAL A 177 16.40 24.31 -5.68
CA VAL A 177 17.11 23.78 -4.51
C VAL A 177 18.62 23.59 -4.72
N ILE A 178 19.04 23.35 -5.96
CA ILE A 178 20.44 23.48 -6.39
C ILE A 178 20.46 24.48 -7.55
N PRO A 179 20.87 25.74 -7.30
CA PRO A 179 20.86 26.81 -8.30
C PRO A 179 21.44 26.39 -9.66
N ASP A 180 20.70 26.69 -10.73
CA ASP A 180 21.02 26.35 -12.14
C ASP A 180 21.23 24.85 -12.44
N ARG A 181 20.85 23.95 -11.52
CA ARG A 181 21.03 22.49 -11.67
C ARG A 181 19.76 21.68 -11.40
N LEU A 182 19.10 21.90 -10.27
CA LEU A 182 17.96 21.11 -9.82
C LEU A 182 16.86 22.00 -9.24
N THR A 183 15.65 21.78 -9.73
CA THR A 183 14.43 22.46 -9.28
C THR A 183 13.45 21.44 -8.71
N VAL A 184 12.79 21.78 -7.60
CA VAL A 184 11.68 20.99 -7.03
C VAL A 184 10.37 21.73 -7.31
N PHE A 185 9.41 21.03 -7.92
CA PHE A 185 8.07 21.53 -8.20
C PHE A 185 7.10 21.10 -7.11
N SER A 186 6.55 22.07 -6.38
CA SER A 186 5.44 21.88 -5.47
C SER A 186 4.13 21.92 -6.26
N LEU A 187 3.61 20.73 -6.57
CA LEU A 187 2.33 20.56 -7.25
C LEU A 187 1.20 20.57 -6.21
N ASN A 188 0.15 21.33 -6.50
CA ASN A 188 -1.09 21.28 -5.73
C ASN A 188 -1.98 20.14 -6.25
N THR A 189 -1.74 18.93 -5.75
CA THR A 189 -2.43 17.73 -6.26
C THR A 189 -3.88 17.61 -5.81
N LEU A 190 -4.38 18.52 -4.97
CA LEU A 190 -5.80 18.62 -4.65
C LEU A 190 -6.65 19.01 -5.86
N TYR A 191 -6.07 19.66 -6.87
CA TYR A 191 -6.78 19.88 -8.14
C TYR A 191 -6.85 18.64 -9.03
N PHE A 192 -6.05 17.63 -8.73
CA PHE A 192 -6.11 16.34 -9.41
C PHE A 192 -6.91 15.32 -8.61
N PHE A 193 -7.12 15.57 -7.32
CA PHE A 193 -7.75 14.64 -6.39
C PHE A 193 -9.21 14.39 -6.77
N ASP A 194 -9.57 13.13 -7.00
CA ASP A 194 -10.93 12.70 -7.37
C ASP A 194 -12.00 13.04 -6.32
N ARG A 195 -11.60 13.28 -5.08
CA ARG A 195 -12.48 13.70 -3.97
C ARG A 195 -12.66 15.21 -3.84
N ASN A 196 -11.97 16.02 -4.65
CA ASN A 196 -12.18 17.46 -4.64
C ASN A 196 -13.40 17.83 -5.49
N ALA A 197 -14.57 17.88 -4.86
CA ALA A 197 -15.81 18.31 -5.52
C ALA A 197 -15.84 19.80 -5.93
N GLY A 198 -14.76 20.56 -5.67
CA GLY A 198 -14.62 21.96 -6.04
C GLY A 198 -14.05 22.21 -7.44
N VAL A 199 -13.62 21.16 -8.16
CA VAL A 199 -12.98 21.24 -9.49
C VAL A 199 -13.33 20.02 -10.33
N ASP A 200 -13.27 20.17 -11.66
CA ASP A 200 -13.69 19.16 -12.64
C ASP A 200 -12.50 18.62 -13.47
N GLY A 201 -11.49 18.11 -12.75
CA GLY A 201 -10.34 17.43 -13.35
C GLY A 201 -9.43 18.35 -14.19
N CYS A 202 -8.91 17.82 -15.30
CA CYS A 202 -7.88 18.46 -16.12
C CYS A 202 -8.20 18.48 -17.62
N ALA A 203 -9.42 18.16 -18.02
CA ALA A 203 -9.83 18.17 -19.43
C ALA A 203 -10.03 19.61 -19.95
N ASP A 204 -10.76 20.44 -19.20
CA ASP A 204 -11.17 21.78 -19.63
C ASP A 204 -10.10 22.86 -19.29
N PRO A 205 -9.75 23.76 -20.23
CA PRO A 205 -8.80 24.86 -20.00
C PRO A 205 -9.14 25.84 -18.86
N SER A 206 -10.42 25.92 -18.48
CA SER A 206 -10.88 26.76 -17.38
C SER A 206 -10.57 26.16 -16.00
N GLU A 207 -10.40 24.84 -15.91
CA GLU A 207 -10.12 24.13 -14.67
C GLU A 207 -8.70 24.40 -14.16
N PRO A 208 -8.51 24.56 -12.84
CA PRO A 208 -7.18 24.80 -12.27
C PRO A 208 -6.24 23.61 -12.49
N GLY A 209 -6.77 22.38 -12.55
CA GLY A 209 -5.98 21.19 -12.85
C GLY A 209 -5.33 21.26 -14.23
N TYR A 210 -6.09 21.66 -15.26
CA TYR A 210 -5.54 21.92 -16.59
C TYR A 210 -4.46 23.00 -16.57
N LYS A 211 -4.77 24.15 -15.93
CA LYS A 211 -3.87 25.32 -15.87
C LYS A 211 -2.54 25.00 -15.20
N GLN A 212 -2.57 24.27 -14.09
CA GLN A 212 -1.37 23.83 -13.39
C GLN A 212 -0.50 22.94 -14.26
N LEU A 213 -1.11 22.02 -14.99
CA LEU A 213 -0.37 21.09 -15.82
C LEU A 213 0.20 21.75 -17.09
N GLU A 214 -0.49 22.73 -17.68
CA GLU A 214 0.08 23.57 -18.73
C GLU A 214 1.22 24.44 -18.23
N TRP A 215 1.08 25.01 -17.02
CA TRP A 215 2.19 25.70 -16.35
C TRP A 215 3.39 24.76 -16.20
N LEU A 216 3.17 23.54 -15.69
CA LEU A 216 4.22 22.54 -15.51
C LEU A 216 4.91 22.20 -16.84
N ARG A 217 4.13 21.98 -17.91
CA ARG A 217 4.67 21.73 -19.26
C ARG A 217 5.64 22.82 -19.70
N VAL A 218 5.24 24.09 -19.55
CA VAL A 218 6.04 25.25 -19.94
C VAL A 218 7.31 25.35 -19.09
N GLN A 219 7.21 25.15 -17.76
CA GLN A 219 8.36 25.19 -16.88
C GLN A 219 9.37 24.07 -17.18
N LEU A 220 8.90 22.84 -17.40
CA LEU A 220 9.76 21.72 -17.78
C LEU A 220 10.45 21.96 -19.13
N GLN A 221 9.78 22.63 -20.07
CA GLN A 221 10.39 23.03 -21.34
C GLN A 221 11.53 24.05 -21.14
N PHE A 222 11.37 25.03 -20.24
CA PHE A 222 12.44 25.95 -19.89
C PHE A 222 13.62 25.24 -19.21
N LEU A 223 13.35 24.31 -18.30
CA LEU A 223 14.39 23.52 -17.65
C LEU A 223 15.18 22.67 -18.64
N ARG A 224 14.49 22.00 -19.57
CA ARG A 224 15.14 21.28 -20.68
C ARG A 224 16.08 22.19 -21.46
N ALA A 225 15.61 23.38 -21.86
CA ALA A 225 16.40 24.34 -22.63
C ALA A 225 17.65 24.83 -21.87
N ARG A 226 17.57 24.90 -20.53
CA ARG A 226 18.69 25.27 -19.64
C ARG A 226 19.58 24.09 -19.25
N GLY A 227 19.20 22.86 -19.59
CA GLY A 227 19.88 21.64 -19.14
C GLY A 227 19.72 21.33 -17.66
N MET A 228 18.70 21.91 -17.01
CA MET A 228 18.36 21.67 -15.60
C MET A 228 17.48 20.43 -15.43
N LYS A 229 17.40 19.92 -14.20
CA LYS A 229 16.60 18.76 -13.83
C LYS A 229 15.48 19.12 -12.86
N ALA A 230 14.47 18.27 -12.79
CA ALA A 230 13.27 18.50 -11.98
C ALA A 230 12.94 17.32 -11.06
N ILE A 231 12.60 17.61 -9.81
CA ILE A 231 11.84 16.70 -8.95
C ILE A 231 10.41 17.23 -8.90
N LEU A 232 9.43 16.34 -9.06
CA LEU A 232 8.02 16.69 -8.91
C LEU A 232 7.53 16.15 -7.57
N MET A 233 6.91 17.00 -6.77
CA MET A 233 6.32 16.61 -5.50
C MET A 233 4.87 17.05 -5.39
N GLY A 234 4.09 16.32 -4.60
CA GLY A 234 2.72 16.65 -4.26
C GLY A 234 2.27 15.84 -3.05
N HIS A 235 1.06 16.06 -2.56
CA HIS A 235 0.54 15.29 -1.44
C HIS A 235 -0.12 13.99 -1.90
N VAL A 236 -1.29 14.10 -2.56
CA VAL A 236 -2.03 12.95 -3.10
C VAL A 236 -1.28 12.34 -4.29
N PRO A 237 -0.86 11.06 -4.24
CA PRO A 237 -0.16 10.40 -5.33
C PRO A 237 -1.09 10.03 -6.49
N PRO A 238 -0.57 9.87 -7.73
CA PRO A 238 -1.33 9.46 -8.93
C PRO A 238 -1.68 7.96 -8.93
N ALA A 239 -2.22 7.44 -7.82
CA ALA A 239 -2.61 6.03 -7.70
C ALA A 239 -3.80 5.69 -8.62
N ARG A 240 -3.65 4.60 -9.37
CA ARG A 240 -4.64 4.10 -10.34
C ARG A 240 -4.66 2.57 -10.35
N THR A 241 -5.51 1.97 -9.51
CA THR A 241 -5.83 0.53 -9.52
C THR A 241 -7.33 0.31 -9.74
N GLU A 242 -7.78 -0.94 -9.86
CA GLU A 242 -9.21 -1.24 -10.05
C GLU A 242 -10.06 -0.85 -8.83
N SER A 243 -9.54 -1.05 -7.61
CA SER A 243 -10.23 -0.68 -6.36
C SER A 243 -10.00 0.76 -5.93
N LYS A 244 -8.91 1.41 -6.39
CA LYS A 244 -8.53 2.72 -5.90
C LYS A 244 -7.92 3.62 -6.97
N THR A 245 -8.66 4.65 -7.31
CA THR A 245 -8.18 5.84 -8.04
C THR A 245 -8.09 6.99 -7.06
N LEU A 246 -7.02 7.78 -7.14
CA LEU A 246 -6.89 9.01 -6.36
C LEU A 246 -6.90 10.26 -7.22
N TRP A 247 -6.52 10.14 -8.49
CA TRP A 247 -6.59 11.28 -9.40
C TRP A 247 -7.74 11.11 -10.37
N ASP A 248 -8.32 12.23 -10.78
CA ASP A 248 -9.16 12.28 -11.97
C ASP A 248 -8.38 11.72 -13.18
N GLU A 249 -9.09 10.96 -14.01
CA GLU A 249 -8.49 10.22 -15.11
C GLU A 249 -7.86 11.16 -16.16
N SER A 250 -8.47 12.32 -16.42
CA SER A 250 -7.92 13.30 -17.36
C SER A 250 -6.60 13.89 -16.84
N CYS A 251 -6.50 14.13 -15.53
CA CYS A 251 -5.27 14.59 -14.88
C CYS A 251 -4.18 13.53 -14.93
N TRP A 252 -4.53 12.28 -14.61
CA TRP A 252 -3.59 11.16 -14.63
C TRP A 252 -3.01 10.92 -16.03
N GLN A 253 -3.86 10.93 -17.06
CA GLN A 253 -3.42 10.72 -18.45
C GLN A 253 -2.48 11.81 -18.92
N LYS A 254 -2.84 13.09 -18.71
CA LYS A 254 -1.96 14.19 -19.12
C LYS A 254 -0.65 14.20 -18.31
N TYR A 255 -0.70 13.99 -16.99
CA TYR A 255 0.50 13.85 -16.14
C TYR A 255 1.45 12.77 -16.65
N SER A 256 0.92 11.57 -16.91
CA SER A 256 1.71 10.44 -17.42
C SER A 256 2.34 10.75 -18.77
N LEU A 257 1.63 11.50 -19.63
CA LEU A 257 2.18 11.98 -20.89
C LEU A 257 3.34 12.97 -20.68
N TRP A 258 3.23 13.96 -19.79
CA TRP A 258 4.37 14.85 -19.49
C TRP A 258 5.55 14.10 -18.90
N MET A 259 5.33 13.10 -18.03
CA MET A 259 6.42 12.29 -17.47
C MET A 259 7.19 11.58 -18.59
N HIS A 260 6.48 11.03 -19.56
CA HIS A 260 7.11 10.39 -20.72
C HIS A 260 7.80 11.41 -21.64
N GLN A 261 7.17 12.55 -21.91
CA GLN A 261 7.74 13.57 -22.79
C GLN A 261 8.96 14.23 -22.17
N PHE A 262 9.01 14.41 -20.84
CA PHE A 262 10.10 15.06 -20.08
C PHE A 262 10.97 14.09 -19.29
N ARG A 263 11.05 12.83 -19.71
CA ARG A 263 11.89 11.78 -19.10
C ARG A 263 13.40 12.07 -19.09
N ASP A 264 13.86 13.06 -19.86
CA ASP A 264 15.23 13.60 -19.86
C ASP A 264 15.47 14.64 -18.75
N VAL A 265 14.40 15.23 -18.21
CA VAL A 265 14.42 16.32 -17.20
C VAL A 265 14.00 15.81 -15.83
N VAL A 266 12.91 15.05 -15.75
CA VAL A 266 12.31 14.61 -14.49
C VAL A 266 13.15 13.49 -13.85
N VAL A 267 13.51 13.68 -12.59
CA VAL A 267 14.37 12.80 -11.79
C VAL A 267 13.55 11.87 -10.91
N ALA A 268 12.49 12.38 -10.28
CA ALA A 268 11.64 11.61 -9.37
C ALA A 268 10.28 12.28 -9.18
N GLY A 269 9.27 11.46 -8.87
CA GLY A 269 7.98 11.88 -8.30
C GLY A 269 7.90 11.48 -6.82
N LEU A 270 7.67 12.42 -5.91
CA LEU A 270 7.69 12.21 -4.45
C LEU A 270 6.37 12.66 -3.80
N TYR A 271 5.70 11.75 -3.08
CA TYR A 271 4.34 11.96 -2.56
C TYR A 271 4.14 11.38 -1.14
N GLY A 272 3.03 11.76 -0.49
CA GLY A 272 2.63 11.32 0.85
C GLY A 272 1.21 10.74 0.88
N HIS A 273 0.35 11.23 1.78
CA HIS A 273 -1.10 10.96 1.89
C HIS A 273 -1.51 9.55 2.34
N MET A 274 -0.80 8.53 1.86
CA MET A 274 -1.21 7.14 2.03
C MET A 274 -0.77 6.55 3.37
N ASN A 275 0.11 7.22 4.10
CA ASN A 275 0.71 6.81 5.38
C ASN A 275 1.42 5.43 5.36
N ILE A 276 1.68 4.88 4.17
CA ILE A 276 2.33 3.58 3.96
C ILE A 276 3.51 3.70 2.99
N ASP A 277 4.60 2.99 3.28
CA ASP A 277 5.77 2.94 2.41
C ASP A 277 5.51 2.08 1.17
N HIS A 278 5.45 2.72 0.00
CA HIS A 278 5.36 2.00 -1.27
C HIS A 278 5.78 2.89 -2.45
N PHE A 279 5.67 2.33 -3.66
CA PHE A 279 5.96 3.03 -4.90
C PHE A 279 4.94 2.64 -5.98
N LEU A 280 4.87 3.44 -7.04
CA LEU A 280 4.00 3.22 -8.18
C LEU A 280 4.84 3.19 -9.46
N ILE A 281 4.50 2.25 -10.35
CA ILE A 281 5.07 2.16 -11.69
C ILE A 281 3.93 2.38 -12.67
N HIS A 282 4.06 3.43 -13.46
CA HIS A 282 3.08 3.80 -14.46
C HIS A 282 3.61 3.44 -15.84
N ASP A 283 2.76 2.82 -16.66
CA ASP A 283 3.09 2.43 -18.02
C ASP A 283 2.50 3.45 -18.99
N VAL A 284 3.33 4.11 -19.80
CA VAL A 284 2.83 5.13 -20.75
C VAL A 284 1.86 4.55 -21.78
N TYR A 285 1.89 3.24 -22.05
CA TYR A 285 0.92 2.62 -22.97
C TYR A 285 -0.47 2.44 -22.36
N ASP A 286 -0.66 2.77 -21.09
CA ASP A 286 -1.98 2.86 -20.48
C ASP A 286 -2.62 4.26 -20.67
N VAL A 287 -1.91 5.20 -21.31
CA VAL A 287 -2.43 6.50 -21.73
C VAL A 287 -3.24 6.33 -23.01
N ASP A 288 -4.50 6.77 -22.99
CA ASP A 288 -5.37 6.81 -24.16
C ASP A 288 -5.25 8.18 -24.85
N ILE A 289 -4.35 8.27 -25.82
CA ILE A 289 -4.09 9.51 -26.58
C ILE A 289 -5.32 9.92 -27.39
N ASP A 290 -6.11 8.97 -27.90
CA ASP A 290 -7.31 9.27 -28.67
C ASP A 290 -8.39 9.87 -27.76
N ALA A 291 -8.52 9.37 -26.53
CA ALA A 291 -9.41 9.96 -25.52
C ALA A 291 -8.97 11.38 -25.10
N LEU A 292 -7.65 11.60 -24.91
CA LEU A 292 -7.11 12.93 -24.64
C LEU A 292 -7.39 13.92 -25.79
N LEU A 293 -7.19 13.49 -27.04
CA LEU A 293 -7.41 14.31 -28.24
C LEU A 293 -8.89 14.56 -28.54
N ALA A 294 -9.78 13.67 -28.07
CA ALA A 294 -11.22 13.84 -28.21
C ALA A 294 -11.83 14.77 -27.14
N GLY A 295 -11.05 15.25 -26.17
CA GLY A 295 -11.57 15.98 -25.01
C GLY A 295 -12.57 15.15 -24.20
N ALA A 296 -12.41 13.81 -24.23
CA ALA A 296 -13.40 12.87 -23.75
C ALA A 296 -13.59 12.99 -22.23
N THR A 297 -14.85 13.06 -21.81
CA THR A 297 -15.22 13.06 -20.39
C THR A 297 -15.15 11.64 -19.82
N PRO A 298 -15.09 11.45 -18.49
CA PRO A 298 -15.10 10.11 -17.86
C PRO A 298 -16.24 9.19 -18.32
N SER A 299 -17.36 9.76 -18.80
CA SER A 299 -18.48 9.00 -19.39
C SER A 299 -18.18 8.38 -20.76
N ASP A 300 -17.27 8.96 -21.54
CA ASP A 300 -16.99 8.55 -22.92
C ASP A 300 -15.99 7.37 -23.01
N VAL A 301 -15.18 7.17 -21.96
CA VAL A 301 -14.19 6.09 -21.84
C VAL A 301 -14.76 4.74 -21.39
N GLY A 302 -16.09 4.54 -21.44
CA GLY A 302 -16.72 3.23 -21.21
C GLY A 302 -16.57 2.69 -19.78
N LEU A 303 -16.28 3.57 -18.82
CA LEU A 303 -16.16 3.26 -17.40
C LEU A 303 -17.51 3.55 -16.74
N GLY A 304 -18.39 2.56 -16.72
CA GLY A 304 -19.66 2.64 -15.97
C GLY A 304 -19.41 3.06 -14.52
N SER A 305 -20.34 3.82 -13.92
CA SER A 305 -20.20 4.45 -12.60
C SER A 305 -19.51 3.53 -11.59
N ARG A 306 -18.19 3.69 -11.43
CA ARG A 306 -17.42 2.98 -10.41
C ARG A 306 -17.72 3.69 -9.10
N GLN A 307 -18.21 2.93 -8.13
CA GLN A 307 -18.59 3.47 -6.83
C GLN A 307 -17.40 4.18 -6.20
N ALA A 308 -17.52 5.48 -6.01
CA ALA A 308 -16.66 6.25 -5.14
C ALA A 308 -16.71 5.60 -3.74
N MET A 309 -15.67 4.89 -3.35
CA MET A 309 -15.55 4.38 -1.99
C MET A 309 -15.25 5.56 -1.06
N GLN A 310 -16.19 5.80 -0.14
CA GLN A 310 -16.04 6.73 0.98
C GLN A 310 -15.03 6.17 1.99
N GLY A 311 -14.11 7.02 2.47
CA GLY A 311 -13.28 6.75 3.65
C GLY A 311 -11.76 6.92 3.44
N GLU A 312 -11.07 7.33 4.49
CA GLU A 312 -9.61 7.26 4.66
C GLU A 312 -9.08 5.82 4.49
N LEU A 313 -7.77 5.68 4.24
CA LEU A 313 -7.14 4.36 4.15
C LEU A 313 -7.18 3.63 5.49
N SER A 314 -8.10 2.68 5.61
CA SER A 314 -7.97 1.64 6.62
C SER A 314 -6.88 0.65 6.24
N VAL A 315 -6.27 -0.03 7.22
CA VAL A 315 -5.26 -1.08 7.00
C VAL A 315 -5.72 -2.15 6.00
N GLN A 316 -7.01 -2.51 6.01
CA GLN A 316 -7.56 -3.49 5.06
C GLN A 316 -7.63 -2.94 3.63
N SER A 317 -8.08 -1.69 3.46
CA SER A 317 -8.12 -1.03 2.14
C SER A 317 -6.72 -0.85 1.55
N ALA A 318 -5.73 -0.59 2.40
CA ALA A 318 -4.34 -0.53 2.01
C ALA A 318 -3.84 -1.92 1.59
N SER A 319 -4.20 -2.99 2.31
CA SER A 319 -3.82 -4.37 1.96
C SER A 319 -4.39 -4.81 0.60
N ASP A 320 -5.66 -4.49 0.33
CA ASP A 320 -6.32 -4.80 -0.95
C ASP A 320 -5.66 -4.01 -2.10
N TYR A 321 -5.40 -2.73 -1.88
CA TYR A 321 -4.67 -1.87 -2.80
C TYR A 321 -3.27 -2.43 -3.14
N LEU A 322 -2.48 -2.86 -2.14
CA LEU A 322 -1.15 -3.43 -2.39
C LEU A 322 -1.21 -4.80 -3.09
N ALA A 323 -2.26 -5.60 -2.85
CA ALA A 323 -2.46 -6.87 -3.54
C ALA A 323 -2.79 -6.67 -5.03
N GLU A 324 -3.60 -5.67 -5.37
CA GLU A 324 -3.85 -5.25 -6.75
C GLU A 324 -2.61 -4.72 -7.42
N LEU A 325 -1.88 -3.82 -6.73
CA LEU A 325 -0.62 -3.27 -7.20
C LEU A 325 0.37 -4.38 -7.54
N ARG A 326 0.47 -5.41 -6.69
CA ARG A 326 1.27 -6.61 -6.98
C ARG A 326 0.81 -7.35 -8.23
N SER A 327 -0.50 -7.49 -8.42
CA SER A 327 -1.08 -8.13 -9.61
C SER A 327 -0.70 -7.36 -10.87
N ASP A 328 -0.71 -6.03 -10.82
CA ASP A 328 -0.31 -5.16 -11.93
C ASP A 328 1.20 -5.20 -12.18
N TRP A 329 2.01 -5.23 -11.12
CA TRP A 329 3.45 -5.49 -11.24
C TRP A 329 3.75 -6.85 -11.87
N ALA A 330 2.95 -7.87 -11.56
CA ALA A 330 3.04 -9.17 -12.21
C ALA A 330 2.65 -9.12 -13.69
N LYS A 331 2.05 -8.04 -14.22
CA LYS A 331 1.75 -7.85 -15.64
C LYS A 331 2.82 -7.06 -16.40
N LEU A 332 3.69 -6.31 -15.71
CA LEU A 332 4.77 -5.52 -16.31
C LEU A 332 5.65 -6.34 -17.28
N LYS A 333 6.20 -5.64 -18.28
CA LYS A 333 7.18 -6.20 -19.23
C LYS A 333 8.59 -5.75 -18.82
N PRO A 334 9.58 -6.66 -18.76
CA PRO A 334 10.96 -6.27 -18.47
C PRO A 334 11.53 -5.38 -19.59
N PRO A 335 12.38 -4.39 -19.28
CA PRO A 335 13.13 -3.65 -20.29
C PRO A 335 14.10 -4.59 -21.02
N PRO A 336 14.24 -4.58 -22.36
CA PRO A 336 15.19 -5.41 -23.13
C PRO A 336 16.67 -5.20 -22.73
N THR A 337 17.49 -6.25 -22.68
CA THR A 337 18.93 -6.14 -22.35
C THR A 337 19.69 -5.33 -23.39
N ALA A 338 20.46 -4.33 -22.97
CA ALA A 338 21.66 -3.92 -23.71
C ALA A 338 22.70 -5.06 -23.56
N GLY A 339 23.30 -5.53 -24.66
CA GLY A 339 24.38 -6.52 -24.58
C GLY A 339 23.98 -7.99 -24.74
N GLY A 340 23.61 -8.39 -25.97
CA GLY A 340 23.54 -9.80 -26.38
C GLY A 340 23.98 -9.94 -27.82
N LYS A 341 25.24 -10.33 -28.02
CA LYS A 341 25.96 -10.66 -29.27
C LYS A 341 25.14 -10.65 -30.55
N ASP A 342 25.58 -9.81 -31.48
CA ASP A 342 25.51 -10.07 -32.91
C ASP A 342 25.91 -11.53 -33.20
N MET A 343 25.04 -12.25 -33.90
CA MET A 343 25.48 -13.29 -34.81
C MET A 343 25.10 -12.78 -36.19
N ASP A 344 26.11 -12.25 -36.88
CA ASP A 344 26.14 -12.15 -38.32
C ASP A 344 26.05 -13.56 -38.95
N ASP A 345 25.68 -13.54 -40.23
CA ASP A 345 25.67 -14.61 -41.24
C ASP A 345 24.30 -15.25 -41.52
N GLU A 346 23.50 -14.56 -42.33
CA GLU A 346 23.30 -14.95 -43.74
C GLU A 346 22.74 -13.74 -44.51
N VAL A 347 23.65 -13.05 -45.18
CA VAL A 347 23.34 -12.27 -46.39
C VAL A 347 23.10 -13.31 -47.48
N GLU A 348 21.85 -13.55 -47.85
CA GLU A 348 21.54 -14.04 -49.19
C GLU A 348 20.75 -12.94 -49.90
N GLU A 349 21.43 -12.33 -50.88
CA GLU A 349 20.81 -11.57 -51.95
C GLU A 349 19.82 -12.50 -52.68
N GLU A 350 18.52 -12.28 -52.53
CA GLU A 350 17.54 -12.89 -53.42
C GLU A 350 17.64 -12.18 -54.78
N THR A 351 18.51 -12.70 -55.65
CA THR A 351 18.39 -12.49 -57.09
C THR A 351 17.14 -13.20 -57.60
N GLU A 352 16.40 -12.47 -58.44
CA GLU A 352 15.28 -12.97 -59.23
C GLU A 352 15.73 -14.16 -60.09
N GLU A 353 15.47 -15.39 -59.66
CA GLU A 353 15.30 -16.60 -60.49
C GLU A 353 15.24 -17.81 -59.55
N GLU A 354 14.03 -18.21 -59.13
CA GLU A 354 13.64 -19.61 -58.93
C GLU A 354 12.14 -19.73 -58.55
N GLU A 355 11.28 -19.06 -59.32
CA GLU A 355 9.91 -19.54 -59.53
C GLU A 355 9.97 -20.77 -60.44
N GLU A 356 10.20 -21.97 -59.91
CA GLU A 356 9.68 -23.24 -60.45
C GLU A 356 10.32 -24.43 -59.74
N LYS A 357 9.73 -24.86 -58.63
CA LYS A 357 9.56 -26.28 -58.22
C LYS A 357 9.11 -26.34 -56.77
N GLU A 358 7.80 -26.32 -56.56
CA GLU A 358 7.11 -27.33 -55.71
C GLU A 358 5.61 -27.04 -55.62
N ARG A 359 4.98 -26.83 -56.79
CA ARG A 359 3.61 -27.29 -57.00
C ARG A 359 3.67 -28.79 -57.29
N LYS A 360 3.54 -29.64 -56.25
CA LYS A 360 2.86 -30.96 -56.27
C LYS A 360 3.15 -31.76 -54.99
N ASN A 361 2.32 -31.60 -53.96
CA ASN A 361 1.64 -32.76 -53.36
C ASN A 361 0.44 -32.33 -52.51
N LYS A 362 -0.75 -32.64 -53.03
CA LYS A 362 -2.06 -32.34 -52.45
C LYS A 362 -2.52 -33.52 -51.58
N LYS A 363 -3.20 -33.17 -50.47
CA LYS A 363 -4.30 -33.90 -49.79
C LYS A 363 -3.95 -35.13 -48.91
N LYS A 364 -4.14 -34.98 -47.59
CA LYS A 364 -5.17 -35.67 -46.76
C LYS A 364 -4.94 -35.47 -45.25
N LYS A 365 -5.75 -34.64 -44.58
CA LYS A 365 -6.66 -34.99 -43.45
C LYS A 365 -7.08 -33.72 -42.71
N LYS A 366 -8.38 -33.47 -42.75
CA LYS A 366 -9.12 -32.43 -42.03
C LYS A 366 -10.02 -33.17 -41.04
N LYS A 367 -9.87 -32.92 -39.72
CA LYS A 367 -10.93 -32.96 -38.68
C LYS A 367 -10.32 -32.78 -37.28
N GLY A 368 -10.83 -31.80 -36.53
CA GLY A 368 -10.59 -31.61 -35.09
C GLY A 368 -10.18 -30.18 -34.71
N SER A 369 -11.12 -29.24 -34.73
CA SER A 369 -10.92 -27.83 -34.35
C SER A 369 -11.19 -27.62 -32.85
N GLY A 370 -10.18 -27.15 -32.11
CA GLY A 370 -10.30 -26.51 -30.80
C GLY A 370 -9.50 -25.21 -30.82
N ARG A 371 -10.18 -24.08 -30.61
CA ARG A 371 -9.69 -22.70 -30.72
C ARG A 371 -8.47 -22.42 -29.83
N GLY A 372 -7.35 -22.04 -30.45
CA GLY A 372 -6.27 -21.28 -29.82
C GLY A 372 -5.91 -20.11 -30.73
N ARG A 373 -6.49 -18.92 -30.48
CA ARG A 373 -6.11 -17.68 -31.18
C ARG A 373 -4.97 -17.02 -30.41
N GLY A 374 -3.73 -17.28 -30.85
CA GLY A 374 -2.57 -16.49 -30.46
C GLY A 374 -2.71 -15.05 -30.97
N ARG A 375 -2.57 -14.08 -30.06
CA ARG A 375 -2.46 -12.65 -30.35
C ARG A 375 -1.09 -12.35 -30.98
N GLY A 376 -1.10 -11.39 -31.89
CA GLY A 376 -0.06 -11.12 -32.89
C GLY A 376 1.31 -10.70 -32.36
N ARG A 377 2.31 -10.97 -33.20
CA ARG A 377 3.69 -10.52 -33.13
C ARG A 377 3.74 -9.00 -33.37
N GLY A 378 4.02 -8.21 -32.33
CA GLY A 378 4.54 -6.85 -32.45
C GLY A 378 6.08 -6.87 -32.46
N LYS A 379 6.69 -6.06 -33.31
CA LYS A 379 8.16 -5.88 -33.42
C LYS A 379 8.75 -5.50 -32.05
N LYS A 380 9.85 -6.15 -31.66
CA LYS A 380 10.60 -5.90 -30.41
C LYS A 380 11.42 -4.61 -30.54
N GLY A 381 11.03 -3.54 -29.85
CA GLY A 381 11.79 -2.29 -29.73
C GLY A 381 12.87 -2.35 -28.64
N LYS A 382 13.94 -1.56 -28.83
CA LYS A 382 15.16 -1.45 -28.02
C LYS A 382 15.00 -0.40 -26.90
N ASP A 383 14.31 -0.71 -25.79
CA ASP A 383 14.23 0.16 -24.60
C ASP A 383 15.06 -0.40 -23.42
N PRO A 384 16.40 -0.27 -23.44
CA PRO A 384 17.24 -0.82 -22.39
C PRO A 384 17.13 -0.10 -21.04
N TRP A 385 16.53 1.10 -21.02
CA TRP A 385 16.48 1.97 -19.85
C TRP A 385 15.12 1.95 -19.14
N GLY A 386 14.09 1.39 -19.76
CA GLY A 386 12.74 1.36 -19.22
C GLY A 386 12.01 2.69 -19.37
N GLU A 387 12.31 3.48 -20.40
CA GLU A 387 11.71 4.79 -20.71
C GLU A 387 10.20 4.74 -20.96
N ARG A 388 9.66 3.52 -21.16
CA ARG A 388 8.22 3.25 -21.16
C ARG A 388 7.55 3.54 -19.82
N TYR A 389 8.27 3.38 -18.72
CA TYR A 389 7.70 3.51 -17.38
C TYR A 389 8.14 4.82 -16.72
N HIS A 390 7.33 5.32 -15.80
CA HIS A 390 7.80 6.31 -14.83
C HIS A 390 7.49 5.85 -13.39
N LEU A 391 8.32 6.32 -12.47
CA LEU A 391 8.32 5.91 -11.07
C LEU A 391 7.82 7.06 -10.19
N THR A 392 6.95 6.70 -9.25
CA THR A 392 6.50 7.57 -8.17
C THR A 392 6.81 6.88 -6.84
N LEU A 393 7.46 7.58 -5.91
CA LEU A 393 7.71 7.11 -4.55
C LEU A 393 6.70 7.73 -3.60
N VAL A 394 6.10 6.91 -2.74
CA VAL A 394 5.16 7.35 -1.70
C VAL A 394 5.81 7.09 -0.35
N SER A 395 5.98 8.15 0.44
CA SER A 395 6.62 8.07 1.74
C SER A 395 5.62 7.61 2.82
N PRO A 396 6.06 6.82 3.81
CA PRO A 396 5.35 6.69 5.07
C PRO A 396 5.38 8.02 5.85
N SER A 397 4.58 8.11 6.90
CA SER A 397 4.20 9.35 7.58
C SER A 397 4.70 9.45 9.02
N VAL A 398 4.71 10.68 9.57
CA VAL A 398 4.96 10.92 11.00
C VAL A 398 3.74 10.60 11.85
N VAL A 399 2.52 10.77 11.34
CA VAL A 399 1.29 10.44 12.06
C VAL A 399 1.29 8.99 12.54
N PRO A 400 0.95 8.70 13.82
CA PRO A 400 1.08 7.37 14.41
C PRO A 400 -0.03 6.38 13.99
N THR A 401 -0.56 6.53 12.76
CA THR A 401 -1.38 5.49 12.12
C THR A 401 -0.59 4.18 11.97
N TYR A 402 0.73 4.30 11.78
CA TYR A 402 1.71 3.23 11.93
C TYR A 402 2.83 3.72 12.86
N PHE A 403 4.06 3.23 12.71
CA PHE A 403 5.20 3.85 13.37
C PHE A 403 5.55 5.17 12.67
N PRO A 404 5.73 6.28 13.41
CA PRO A 404 6.21 7.54 12.85
C PRO A 404 7.50 7.31 12.07
N THR A 405 7.55 7.78 10.83
CA THR A 405 8.64 7.47 9.90
C THR A 405 9.08 8.71 9.11
N LEU A 406 10.38 8.80 8.83
CA LEU A 406 10.97 9.80 7.94
C LEU A 406 12.00 9.16 7.00
N ARG A 407 12.26 9.79 5.86
CA ARG A 407 13.14 9.23 4.83
C ARG A 407 14.24 10.22 4.45
N VAL A 408 15.49 9.74 4.42
CA VAL A 408 16.63 10.51 3.88
C VAL A 408 17.08 9.85 2.57
N ILE A 409 16.97 10.59 1.47
CA ILE A 409 17.29 10.11 0.12
C ILE A 409 18.65 10.66 -0.29
N GLU A 410 19.46 9.82 -0.93
CA GLU A 410 20.78 10.18 -1.45
C GLU A 410 20.79 10.23 -2.98
N TYR A 411 21.65 11.10 -3.52
CA TYR A 411 21.79 11.30 -4.96
C TYR A 411 23.23 11.58 -5.38
N ASN A 412 23.52 11.27 -6.64
CA ASN A 412 24.85 11.41 -7.22
C ASN A 412 25.25 12.88 -7.41
N ILE A 413 26.31 13.32 -6.74
CA ILE A 413 26.86 14.68 -6.85
C ILE A 413 28.12 14.78 -7.75
N THR A 414 28.49 13.71 -8.45
CA THR A 414 29.64 13.71 -9.36
C THR A 414 29.53 14.85 -10.37
N GLY A 415 30.56 15.68 -10.50
CA GLY A 415 30.56 16.84 -11.39
C GLY A 415 29.83 18.08 -10.86
N LEU A 416 29.33 18.04 -9.61
CA LEU A 416 28.69 19.16 -8.93
C LEU A 416 29.55 19.74 -7.79
N GLU A 417 30.84 19.45 -7.75
CA GLU A 417 31.77 19.87 -6.68
C GLU A 417 31.90 21.40 -6.59
N ASN A 418 31.67 22.09 -7.71
CA ASN A 418 31.70 23.55 -7.83
C ASN A 418 30.30 24.17 -7.96
N ALA A 419 29.23 23.39 -7.84
CA ALA A 419 27.87 23.92 -7.85
C ALA A 419 27.68 24.91 -6.70
N LEU A 420 26.90 25.96 -6.93
CA LEU A 420 26.53 26.88 -5.86
C LEU A 420 25.53 26.17 -4.95
N THR A 421 25.73 26.29 -3.65
CA THR A 421 24.67 25.94 -2.69
C THR A 421 23.58 27.01 -2.70
N TRP A 422 22.38 26.64 -2.26
CA TRP A 422 21.26 27.57 -2.10
C TRP A 422 21.65 28.85 -1.34
N ARG A 423 22.36 28.67 -0.21
CA ARG A 423 22.83 29.76 0.63
C ARG A 423 23.80 30.69 -0.10
N GLU A 424 24.78 30.14 -0.82
CA GLU A 424 25.77 30.93 -1.55
C GLU A 424 25.14 31.76 -2.67
N ALA A 425 24.15 31.20 -3.39
CA ALA A 425 23.43 31.94 -4.42
C ALA A 425 22.66 33.12 -3.84
N ARG A 426 22.01 32.94 -2.67
CA ARG A 426 21.29 34.01 -1.98
C ARG A 426 22.21 35.11 -1.44
N ASP A 427 23.29 34.72 -0.77
CA ASP A 427 24.24 35.66 -0.17
C ASP A 427 25.04 36.40 -1.26
N GLY A 428 25.36 35.74 -2.38
CA GLY A 428 25.97 36.37 -3.55
C GLY A 428 25.09 37.41 -4.22
N ASN A 429 23.77 37.19 -4.28
CA ASN A 429 22.80 38.13 -4.84
C ASN A 429 22.68 39.43 -4.02
N LYS A 430 22.99 39.41 -2.70
CA LYS A 430 23.04 40.64 -1.89
C LYS A 430 24.20 41.58 -2.27
N THR A 431 25.22 41.09 -2.99
CA THR A 431 26.37 41.89 -3.42
C THR A 431 26.34 42.36 -4.88
N LYS A 432 25.34 41.93 -5.67
CA LYS A 432 25.12 42.40 -7.04
C LYS A 432 23.77 43.11 -7.13
N ALA A 433 23.81 44.43 -6.97
CA ALA A 433 22.77 45.28 -7.52
C ALA A 433 22.76 45.15 -9.05
N GLU A 434 21.56 45.06 -9.61
CA GLU A 434 21.17 44.89 -11.02
C GLU A 434 21.17 43.45 -11.58
N PRO A 435 19.98 42.82 -11.73
CA PRO A 435 19.79 41.77 -12.71
C PRO A 435 19.89 42.38 -14.10
N SER A 436 20.79 41.84 -14.93
CA SER A 436 20.80 42.17 -16.37
C SER A 436 19.44 41.79 -16.98
N PRO A 437 18.87 42.62 -17.87
CA PRO A 437 17.57 42.34 -18.46
C PRO A 437 17.63 41.02 -19.23
N PRO A 438 16.54 40.22 -19.23
CA PRO A 438 16.47 39.02 -20.05
C PRO A 438 16.77 39.42 -21.50
N LYS A 439 17.71 38.72 -22.15
CA LYS A 439 17.89 38.84 -23.60
C LYS A 439 16.54 38.55 -24.24
N HIS A 440 15.95 39.58 -24.84
CA HIS A 440 14.70 39.51 -25.57
C HIS A 440 14.80 38.36 -26.59
N LEU A 441 14.12 37.25 -26.32
CA LEU A 441 13.83 36.26 -27.36
C LEU A 441 12.63 36.83 -28.12
N ASP A 442 12.83 37.14 -29.40
CA ASP A 442 11.83 37.77 -30.26
C ASP A 442 10.61 36.85 -30.39
N LEU A 443 9.54 37.16 -29.66
CA LEU A 443 8.23 36.49 -29.74
C LEU A 443 7.47 36.95 -31.00
N ARG A 444 8.13 36.92 -32.15
CA ARG A 444 7.41 36.96 -33.43
C ARG A 444 6.82 35.57 -33.64
N GLN A 445 5.49 35.52 -33.69
CA GLN A 445 4.74 34.38 -34.20
C GLN A 445 5.42 33.88 -35.49
N PRO A 446 5.75 32.58 -35.63
CA PRO A 446 6.07 32.04 -36.93
C PRO A 446 4.81 32.24 -37.79
N SER A 447 4.96 32.98 -38.89
CA SER A 447 3.98 33.02 -39.96
C SER A 447 3.62 31.60 -40.37
N ALA A 448 2.34 31.39 -40.68
CA ALA A 448 1.65 30.12 -40.93
C ALA A 448 2.13 29.29 -42.15
N GLU A 449 3.42 29.27 -42.45
CA GLU A 449 3.96 28.52 -43.58
C GLU A 449 5.17 27.72 -43.10
N THR A 450 5.02 26.39 -43.17
CA THR A 450 5.98 25.31 -42.86
C THR A 450 5.96 24.77 -41.41
N GLU A 451 4.86 24.10 -41.04
CA GLU A 451 4.89 23.13 -39.95
C GLU A 451 5.63 21.84 -40.38
N PRO A 452 6.61 21.33 -39.61
CA PRO A 452 7.06 19.96 -39.78
C PRO A 452 6.00 19.01 -39.21
N GLU A 453 5.62 17.97 -39.98
CA GLU A 453 4.69 16.92 -39.54
C GLU A 453 5.02 16.44 -38.11
N LEU A 454 4.03 16.55 -37.22
CA LEU A 454 4.04 16.02 -35.86
C LEU A 454 4.20 14.50 -35.89
N ALA A 455 5.44 14.04 -35.82
CA ALA A 455 5.75 12.62 -35.65
C ALA A 455 5.53 12.23 -34.18
N ILE A 456 4.33 11.72 -33.87
CA ILE A 456 4.19 10.68 -32.84
C ILE A 456 5.18 9.58 -33.26
N SER A 457 6.08 9.14 -32.38
CA SER A 457 7.01 8.08 -32.79
C SER A 457 6.22 6.86 -33.27
N ASP A 458 6.68 6.23 -34.34
CA ASP A 458 6.13 4.96 -34.88
C ASP A 458 6.11 3.81 -33.83
N ASP A 459 6.65 4.04 -32.63
CA ASP A 459 6.70 3.11 -31.51
C ASP A 459 5.39 3.08 -30.68
N VAL A 460 4.43 3.99 -30.93
CA VAL A 460 3.09 3.96 -30.32
C VAL A 460 2.04 3.53 -31.36
N VAL A 461 2.04 2.24 -31.71
CA VAL A 461 0.95 1.67 -32.54
C VAL A 461 -0.26 1.39 -31.64
N VAL A 462 -1.19 2.34 -31.60
CA VAL A 462 -2.49 2.23 -30.93
C VAL A 462 -3.35 1.17 -31.63
N THR A 463 -3.81 0.17 -30.86
CA THR A 463 -4.76 -0.82 -31.37
C THR A 463 -6.15 -0.21 -31.41
N SER A 464 -6.63 0.18 -32.60
CA SER A 464 -8.04 0.49 -32.83
C SER A 464 -8.91 -0.70 -32.40
N THR A 465 -9.84 -0.44 -31.49
CA THR A 465 -10.77 -1.42 -30.92
C THR A 465 -11.66 -2.04 -32.00
N LYS A 466 -11.97 -3.32 -31.77
CA LYS A 466 -12.88 -4.13 -32.58
C LYS A 466 -14.31 -3.64 -32.37
N GLU A 467 -14.99 -3.28 -33.46
CA GLU A 467 -16.45 -3.33 -33.51
C GLU A 467 -16.87 -4.80 -33.38
N GLU A 468 -17.50 -5.18 -32.26
CA GLU A 468 -18.29 -6.41 -32.17
C GLU A 468 -19.76 -6.04 -32.40
N ASP A 469 -20.26 -6.48 -33.55
CA ASP A 469 -21.64 -6.42 -33.98
C ASP A 469 -22.61 -6.97 -32.91
N ARG A 470 -23.54 -6.14 -32.45
CA ARG A 470 -24.84 -6.57 -31.92
C ARG A 470 -25.89 -6.22 -32.96
N GLU A 471 -26.14 -7.14 -33.90
CA GLU A 471 -27.32 -7.09 -34.75
C GLU A 471 -28.53 -7.64 -33.99
N ASP A 472 -29.51 -6.76 -33.78
CA ASP A 472 -30.88 -7.10 -33.43
C ASP A 472 -31.55 -7.86 -34.58
N LYS A 473 -32.16 -9.00 -34.25
CA LYS A 473 -33.01 -9.77 -35.15
C LYS A 473 -34.33 -9.04 -35.37
N TYR A 474 -34.60 -8.56 -36.58
CA TYR A 474 -35.95 -8.62 -37.16
C TYR A 474 -35.89 -8.78 -38.69
N LYS A 475 -36.80 -9.64 -39.18
CA LYS A 475 -37.06 -10.10 -40.57
C LYS A 475 -37.20 -8.91 -41.54
N ASP A 476 -36.88 -8.97 -42.83
CA ASP A 476 -37.46 -9.83 -43.87
C ASP A 476 -36.81 -9.52 -45.24
N SER A 477 -36.84 -10.52 -46.13
CA SER A 477 -36.82 -10.48 -47.61
C SER A 477 -35.71 -9.75 -48.41
N GLY A 478 -35.01 -10.53 -49.24
CA GLY A 478 -35.04 -10.30 -50.70
C GLY A 478 -33.94 -9.44 -51.34
N ASP A 479 -32.96 -10.13 -51.91
CA ASP A 479 -32.25 -9.83 -53.16
C ASP A 479 -31.44 -8.53 -53.40
N ASN A 480 -30.29 -8.82 -54.01
CA ASN A 480 -29.47 -8.04 -54.94
C ASN A 480 -28.18 -7.33 -54.47
N LYS A 481 -27.11 -7.87 -55.08
CA LYS A 481 -25.75 -7.37 -55.23
C LYS A 481 -25.70 -5.94 -55.78
N SER A 482 -24.75 -5.17 -55.24
CA SER A 482 -23.83 -4.23 -55.92
C SER A 482 -23.83 -2.81 -55.35
N ASN A 483 -22.80 -2.48 -54.56
CA ASN A 483 -21.83 -1.42 -54.89
C ASN A 483 -20.90 -1.16 -53.70
N LYS A 484 -19.64 -1.55 -53.89
CA LYS A 484 -18.52 -1.22 -53.00
C LYS A 484 -18.03 0.18 -53.41
N LYS A 485 -18.34 1.21 -52.63
CA LYS A 485 -17.73 2.55 -52.76
C LYS A 485 -17.03 2.93 -51.46
N ASN A 486 -15.76 3.31 -51.62
CA ASN A 486 -14.83 3.86 -50.64
C ASN A 486 -15.49 4.70 -49.53
N ARG A 487 -15.45 4.22 -48.27
CA ARG A 487 -15.50 5.11 -47.11
C ARG A 487 -14.07 5.48 -46.74
N LYS A 488 -13.71 6.74 -47.03
CA LYS A 488 -12.50 7.40 -46.54
C LYS A 488 -12.45 7.29 -45.01
N LYS A 489 -11.29 6.96 -44.45
CA LYS A 489 -11.01 7.13 -43.01
C LYS A 489 -11.25 8.60 -42.65
N LYS A 490 -12.00 8.87 -41.59
CA LYS A 490 -12.12 10.23 -41.04
C LYS A 490 -10.75 10.66 -40.50
N PRO A 491 -10.35 11.94 -40.67
CA PRO A 491 -9.14 12.46 -40.03
C PRO A 491 -9.30 12.44 -38.49
N PRO A 492 -8.19 12.35 -37.73
CA PRO A 492 -8.25 12.43 -36.28
C PRO A 492 -8.83 13.77 -35.84
N VAL A 493 -9.65 13.73 -34.79
CA VAL A 493 -10.21 14.93 -34.15
C VAL A 493 -9.04 15.61 -33.43
N HIS A 494 -8.72 16.84 -33.80
CA HIS A 494 -7.68 17.64 -33.18
C HIS A 494 -8.33 18.52 -32.11
N ASP A 495 -8.10 18.25 -30.83
CA ASP A 495 -8.37 19.23 -29.77
C ASP A 495 -7.38 20.39 -29.95
N PRO A 496 -7.82 21.61 -30.32
CA PRO A 496 -6.94 22.75 -30.51
C PRO A 496 -6.24 23.21 -29.22
N ASN A 497 -6.69 22.74 -28.06
CA ASN A 497 -6.14 23.15 -26.76
C ASN A 497 -5.08 22.18 -26.21
N LEU A 498 -4.93 20.97 -26.76
CA LEU A 498 -3.95 20.00 -26.25
C LEU A 498 -2.58 20.18 -26.91
N HIS A 499 -1.65 20.84 -26.20
CA HIS A 499 -0.29 21.07 -26.67
C HIS A 499 0.66 19.97 -26.17
N ILE A 500 0.90 18.95 -27.00
CA ILE A 500 1.84 17.87 -26.66
C ILE A 500 3.29 18.36 -26.88
N PRO A 501 4.13 18.42 -25.83
CA PRO A 501 5.52 18.83 -26.00
C PRO A 501 6.30 17.77 -26.79
N PRO A 502 7.32 18.18 -27.57
CA PRO A 502 8.11 17.22 -28.32
C PRO A 502 8.89 16.30 -27.37
N PRO A 503 9.07 15.02 -27.75
CA PRO A 503 9.89 14.10 -26.98
C PRO A 503 11.35 14.55 -26.97
N PRO A 504 12.18 13.99 -26.07
CA PRO A 504 13.63 14.16 -26.14
C PRO A 504 14.14 13.72 -27.52
N SER A 505 15.24 14.32 -27.97
CA SER A 505 15.90 13.89 -29.22
C SER A 505 16.19 12.39 -29.17
N LYS A 506 16.00 11.69 -30.30
CA LYS A 506 16.35 10.25 -30.42
C LYS A 506 17.83 9.97 -30.12
N SER A 507 18.69 10.98 -30.19
CA SER A 507 20.12 10.91 -29.85
C SER A 507 20.45 11.34 -28.42
N ALA A 508 19.50 11.88 -27.66
CA ALA A 508 19.73 12.31 -26.29
C ALA A 508 19.78 11.09 -25.34
N PRO A 509 20.70 11.05 -24.37
CA PRO A 509 20.67 10.04 -23.33
C PRO A 509 19.40 10.22 -22.47
N PRO A 510 18.87 9.14 -21.88
CA PRO A 510 17.71 9.24 -21.01
C PRO A 510 18.09 9.95 -19.70
N GLY A 511 17.10 10.56 -19.03
CA GLY A 511 17.34 11.42 -17.87
C GLY A 511 17.81 10.68 -16.61
N PRO A 512 18.08 11.42 -15.52
CA PRO A 512 18.71 10.86 -14.32
C PRO A 512 17.92 9.77 -13.61
N ALA A 513 16.61 9.72 -13.83
CA ALA A 513 15.73 8.64 -13.36
C ALA A 513 16.00 7.29 -14.05
N TYR A 514 16.63 7.29 -15.22
CA TYR A 514 16.76 6.13 -16.10
C TYR A 514 18.20 5.69 -16.29
N SER A 515 19.13 6.63 -16.46
CA SER A 515 20.56 6.34 -16.61
C SER A 515 21.40 7.02 -15.52
N PRO A 516 22.48 6.37 -15.04
CA PRO A 516 23.36 6.95 -14.04
C PRO A 516 24.04 8.22 -14.57
N GLN A 517 23.75 9.34 -13.91
CA GLN A 517 24.34 10.65 -14.21
C GLN A 517 24.29 11.51 -12.93
N PRO A 518 24.81 12.76 -12.95
CA PRO A 518 24.62 13.67 -11.83
C PRO A 518 23.12 13.84 -11.53
N LEU A 519 22.77 13.93 -10.25
CA LEU A 519 21.40 13.99 -9.71
C LEU A 519 20.58 12.69 -9.79
N THR A 520 21.15 11.59 -10.30
CA THR A 520 20.50 10.26 -10.16
C THR A 520 20.37 9.89 -8.68
N LEU A 521 19.17 9.49 -8.26
CA LEU A 521 18.93 9.00 -6.90
C LEU A 521 19.59 7.61 -6.70
N THR A 522 20.42 7.48 -5.67
CA THR A 522 21.27 6.30 -5.43
C THR A 522 20.73 5.37 -4.35
N GLY A 523 19.95 5.89 -3.40
CA GLY A 523 19.37 5.07 -2.34
C GLY A 523 18.68 5.94 -1.30
N TYR A 524 18.07 5.31 -0.31
CA TYR A 524 17.57 6.01 0.87
C TYR A 524 17.73 5.17 2.13
N THR A 525 17.75 5.86 3.26
CA THR A 525 17.62 5.27 4.59
C THR A 525 16.30 5.74 5.18
N GLN A 526 15.49 4.77 5.62
CA GLN A 526 14.21 5.01 6.27
C GLN A 526 14.38 4.86 7.78
N PHE A 527 13.86 5.82 8.52
CA PHE A 527 13.95 5.90 9.96
C PHE A 527 12.57 5.83 10.58
N PHE A 528 12.40 5.05 11.65
CA PHE A 528 11.13 4.94 12.37
C PHE A 528 11.30 5.18 13.87
N ALA A 529 10.25 5.64 14.54
CA ALA A 529 10.20 5.76 15.99
C ALA A 529 9.35 4.63 16.58
N ASN A 530 9.97 3.75 17.37
CA ASN A 530 9.28 2.65 18.04
C ASN A 530 8.50 3.14 19.25
N LEU A 531 7.30 3.70 19.03
CA LEU A 531 6.48 4.29 20.09
C LEU A 531 6.14 3.30 21.21
N THR A 532 5.96 2.01 20.90
CA THR A 532 5.73 0.98 21.92
C THR A 532 6.88 0.92 22.93
N HIS A 533 8.12 1.00 22.44
CA HIS A 533 9.32 1.01 23.26
C HIS A 533 9.51 2.36 23.98
N ILE A 534 9.36 3.46 23.25
CA ILE A 534 9.61 4.82 23.76
C ILE A 534 8.59 5.21 24.84
N ASN A 535 7.31 4.89 24.65
CA ASN A 535 6.27 5.21 25.64
C ASN A 535 6.38 4.37 26.93
N ASN A 536 7.28 3.37 26.98
CA ASN A 536 7.59 2.57 28.17
C ASN A 536 6.34 1.96 28.85
N LEU A 537 5.29 1.64 28.07
CA LEU A 537 4.01 1.18 28.59
C LEU A 537 4.15 -0.23 29.18
N THR A 538 4.42 -0.33 30.48
CA THR A 538 4.23 -1.56 31.26
C THR A 538 2.74 -1.72 31.50
N LEU A 539 2.09 -2.61 30.74
CA LEU A 539 0.68 -2.96 30.94
C LEU A 539 0.54 -3.69 32.28
N THR A 540 0.37 -2.95 33.38
CA THR A 540 -0.06 -3.52 34.66
C THR A 540 -1.48 -4.03 34.48
N THR A 541 -1.62 -5.36 34.42
CA THR A 541 -2.87 -6.09 34.52
C THR A 541 -3.43 -5.98 35.94
N GLU A 542 -4.13 -4.88 36.25
CA GLU A 542 -4.99 -4.81 37.42
C GLU A 542 -6.33 -4.21 36.97
N PRO A 543 -7.47 -4.89 37.20
CA PRO A 543 -8.77 -4.35 36.86
C PRO A 543 -9.06 -3.16 37.79
N VAL A 544 -9.06 -1.96 37.23
CA VAL A 544 -9.49 -0.75 37.95
C VAL A 544 -11.00 -0.86 38.14
N VAL A 545 -11.39 -1.07 39.39
CA VAL A 545 -12.78 -0.94 39.85
C VAL A 545 -13.16 0.53 39.69
N ASP A 546 -14.27 0.76 38.99
CA ASP A 546 -14.87 2.07 38.78
C ASP A 546 -15.43 2.58 40.11
N ASP A 547 -14.68 3.43 40.82
CA ASP A 547 -15.18 4.21 41.96
C ASP A 547 -15.88 5.47 41.43
N GLY A 548 -17.11 5.29 40.94
CA GLY A 548 -18.08 6.37 40.73
C GLY A 548 -18.92 6.59 41.99
N ASP A 549 -18.57 7.61 42.77
CA ASP A 549 -19.44 8.20 43.81
C ASP A 549 -20.56 9.02 43.17
N GLY A 550 -21.80 8.87 43.67
CA GLY A 550 -22.79 9.94 43.56
C GLY A 550 -24.25 9.53 43.29
N SER A 551 -24.92 8.98 44.30
CA SER A 551 -26.38 9.07 44.56
C SER A 551 -27.39 8.29 43.70
N GLN A 552 -27.99 7.25 44.29
CA GLN A 552 -29.41 7.27 44.67
C GLN A 552 -29.74 6.06 45.56
N GLU A 553 -30.36 6.34 46.70
CA GLU A 553 -30.91 5.39 47.65
C GLU A 553 -31.99 4.51 46.99
N GLY A 554 -31.98 3.20 47.26
CA GLY A 554 -33.09 2.33 46.86
C GLY A 554 -32.83 0.83 46.96
N GLU A 555 -33.20 0.27 48.11
CA GLU A 555 -33.68 -1.12 48.31
C GLU A 555 -32.68 -2.30 48.21
N GLU A 556 -32.11 -2.64 49.36
CA GLU A 556 -31.72 -4.02 49.68
C GLU A 556 -32.96 -4.91 49.83
N LYS A 557 -33.11 -5.94 48.98
CA LYS A 557 -33.67 -7.23 49.40
C LYS A 557 -33.03 -8.42 48.67
N GLY A 558 -32.29 -9.19 49.44
CA GLY A 558 -32.18 -10.64 49.27
C GLY A 558 -30.94 -11.13 48.52
N LEU A 559 -29.98 -11.70 49.25
CA LEU A 559 -29.91 -13.16 49.42
C LEU A 559 -28.73 -13.52 50.34
N TRP A 560 -29.10 -14.03 51.51
CA TRP A 560 -28.20 -14.59 52.50
C TRP A 560 -27.79 -16.00 52.09
N ALA A 561 -26.56 -16.15 51.60
CA ALA A 561 -25.73 -17.37 51.62
C ALA A 561 -24.42 -16.92 51.00
N TRP A 562 -23.35 -16.61 51.74
CA TRP A 562 -22.22 -17.51 51.99
C TRP A 562 -21.28 -16.91 53.07
N GLY A 563 -21.85 -16.31 54.12
CA GLY A 563 -21.14 -15.50 55.14
C GLY A 563 -20.21 -16.23 56.12
N TRP A 564 -19.75 -17.46 55.84
CA TRP A 564 -18.89 -18.20 56.77
C TRP A 564 -17.52 -18.59 56.23
N LEU A 565 -17.20 -18.36 54.95
CA LEU A 565 -15.93 -18.80 54.35
C LEU A 565 -14.78 -17.78 54.34
N LEU A 566 -14.97 -16.53 54.79
CA LEU A 566 -13.91 -15.51 54.76
C LEU A 566 -13.74 -14.80 56.12
N ARG A 567 -13.40 -15.56 57.17
CA ARG A 567 -12.73 -14.99 58.36
C ARG A 567 -11.26 -14.73 58.03
N TRP A 568 -10.99 -13.58 57.42
CA TRP A 568 -9.62 -13.10 57.20
C TRP A 568 -8.98 -12.69 58.54
N ARG A 569 -7.82 -13.27 58.86
CA ARG A 569 -7.01 -12.91 60.05
C ARG A 569 -6.22 -11.64 59.76
N LYS A 570 -6.34 -10.61 60.61
CA LYS A 570 -5.52 -9.39 60.56
C LYS A 570 -4.03 -9.72 60.77
N GLY A 571 -3.25 -9.70 59.69
CA GLY A 571 -1.79 -9.66 59.72
C GLY A 571 -1.24 -8.24 60.00
N LYS A 572 0.02 -8.17 60.44
CA LYS A 572 0.76 -7.08 61.11
C LYS A 572 0.90 -5.71 60.40
N HIS A 573 0.01 -5.30 59.50
CA HIS A 573 0.07 -3.98 58.85
C HIS A 573 -1.25 -3.19 58.92
N GLY A 574 -1.90 -3.21 60.08
CA GLY A 574 -2.97 -2.26 60.38
C GLY A 574 -2.41 -0.85 60.55
N GLY A 575 -2.57 0.01 59.54
CA GLY A 575 -2.33 1.45 59.67
C GLY A 575 -1.34 2.10 58.71
N LYS A 576 -0.79 1.38 57.72
CA LYS A 576 -0.04 2.02 56.62
C LYS A 576 -0.97 2.18 55.42
N LYS A 577 -1.27 3.42 55.02
CA LYS A 577 -1.80 3.68 53.67
C LYS A 577 -0.72 3.24 52.67
N PRO A 578 -1.05 2.47 51.62
CA PRO A 578 -0.10 2.22 50.54
C PRO A 578 0.37 3.56 49.98
N ILE A 579 1.68 3.68 49.82
CA ILE A 579 2.34 4.81 49.18
C ILE A 579 1.95 4.78 47.70
N THR A 580 1.36 5.89 47.23
CA THR A 580 1.17 6.36 45.85
C THR A 580 0.51 5.41 44.84
N ALA A 581 -0.54 5.92 44.17
CA ALA A 581 -1.00 5.42 42.88
C ALA A 581 0.21 5.12 41.96
N PRO A 582 0.18 4.05 41.15
CA PRO A 582 1.26 3.79 40.20
C PRO A 582 1.39 5.02 39.32
N GLN A 583 2.54 5.72 39.42
CA GLN A 583 2.84 6.75 38.44
C GLN A 583 2.95 6.06 37.08
N PRO A 584 2.36 6.63 36.01
CA PRO A 584 2.57 6.09 34.69
C PRO A 584 4.08 6.09 34.41
N PRO A 585 4.62 5.01 33.82
CA PRO A 585 6.05 4.91 33.56
C PRO A 585 6.51 6.10 32.73
N GLU A 586 7.60 6.75 33.14
CA GLU A 586 8.18 7.84 32.35
C GLU A 586 8.61 7.30 30.98
N PRO A 587 8.38 8.06 29.89
CA PRO A 587 8.85 7.69 28.57
C PRO A 587 10.38 7.56 28.55
N ARG A 588 10.89 6.67 27.69
CA ARG A 588 12.32 6.61 27.37
C ARG A 588 12.72 7.79 26.48
N ASP A 589 14.02 8.00 26.36
CA ASP A 589 14.57 8.99 25.43
C ASP A 589 14.07 8.72 24.00
N PHE A 590 13.54 9.75 23.37
CA PHE A 590 13.03 9.67 22.01
C PHE A 590 14.20 9.60 21.03
N ALA A 591 14.18 8.59 20.16
CA ALA A 591 15.09 8.50 19.04
C ALA A 591 14.38 7.84 17.85
N PHE A 592 14.71 8.29 16.65
CA PHE A 592 14.47 7.51 15.46
C PHE A 592 15.58 6.47 15.28
N GLU A 593 15.17 5.25 14.96
CA GLU A 593 16.03 4.12 14.63
C GLU A 593 15.97 3.86 13.12
N VAL A 594 17.02 3.26 12.55
CA VAL A 594 16.99 2.85 11.13
C VAL A 594 16.03 1.68 10.99
N GLU A 595 14.96 1.85 10.20
CA GLU A 595 14.04 0.76 9.86
C GLU A 595 14.69 -0.16 8.82
N TYR A 596 15.17 0.45 7.73
CA TYR A 596 16.00 -0.20 6.73
C TYR A 596 16.70 0.83 5.85
N SER A 597 17.74 0.36 5.15
CA SER A 597 18.45 1.14 4.15
C SER A 597 18.49 0.37 2.82
N THR A 598 18.22 1.04 1.70
CA THR A 598 18.28 0.38 0.39
C THR A 598 19.70 -0.07 0.02
N PHE A 599 20.73 0.50 0.64
CA PHE A 599 22.13 0.16 0.40
C PHE A 599 22.52 -1.22 0.94
N GLU A 600 21.89 -1.64 2.04
CA GLU A 600 22.23 -2.87 2.78
C GLU A 600 21.11 -3.93 2.71
N ASP A 601 20.04 -3.66 1.97
CA ASP A 601 18.89 -4.57 1.88
C ASP A 601 19.17 -5.77 0.96
N ASP A 602 19.52 -6.90 1.57
CA ASP A 602 19.83 -8.16 0.86
C ASP A 602 18.64 -8.80 0.13
N ILE A 603 17.41 -8.34 0.40
CA ILE A 603 16.18 -8.88 -0.18
C ILE A 603 15.73 -8.06 -1.38
N TYR A 604 15.66 -6.74 -1.23
CA TYR A 604 15.40 -5.80 -2.30
C TYR A 604 16.58 -5.68 -3.25
N ARG A 605 17.83 -5.68 -2.79
CA ARG A 605 19.03 -5.58 -3.65
C ARG A 605 18.94 -4.43 -4.67
N LEU A 606 18.41 -3.28 -4.24
CA LEU A 606 18.33 -2.09 -5.07
C LEU A 606 19.73 -1.47 -5.14
N ARG A 607 20.39 -1.54 -6.30
CA ARG A 607 21.70 -0.90 -6.52
C ARG A 607 21.60 0.62 -6.58
N ASP A 608 20.44 1.12 -7.01
CA ASP A 608 20.08 2.52 -7.13
C ASP A 608 18.55 2.65 -7.22
N LEU A 609 18.05 3.89 -7.27
CA LEU A 609 16.62 4.18 -7.35
C LEU A 609 16.14 4.48 -8.77
N ARG A 610 16.85 3.99 -9.80
CA ARG A 610 16.42 4.17 -11.20
C ARG A 610 15.15 3.40 -11.51
N VAL A 611 14.40 3.85 -12.51
CA VAL A 611 13.15 3.23 -12.97
C VAL A 611 13.35 1.74 -13.29
N ALA A 612 14.43 1.36 -13.98
CA ALA A 612 14.72 -0.03 -14.30
C ALA A 612 14.88 -0.91 -13.04
N SER A 613 15.57 -0.42 -12.00
CA SER A 613 15.79 -1.11 -10.73
C SER A 613 14.47 -1.37 -10.01
N TYR A 614 13.56 -0.39 -10.01
CA TYR A 614 12.22 -0.54 -9.45
C TYR A 614 11.30 -1.44 -10.27
N VAL A 615 11.38 -1.40 -11.61
CA VAL A 615 10.64 -2.35 -12.48
C VAL A 615 11.09 -3.78 -12.20
N GLU A 616 12.40 -4.02 -12.00
CA GLU A 616 12.91 -5.32 -11.61
C GLU A 616 12.41 -5.74 -10.22
N LEU A 617 12.43 -4.83 -9.23
CA LEU A 617 11.89 -5.08 -7.90
C LEU A 617 10.39 -5.44 -7.96
N ALA A 618 9.60 -4.66 -8.71
CA ALA A 618 8.18 -4.91 -8.93
C ALA A 618 7.92 -6.29 -9.57
N LEU A 619 8.68 -6.67 -10.59
CA LEU A 619 8.58 -7.99 -11.22
C LEU A 619 8.93 -9.14 -10.26
N ARG A 620 9.92 -8.94 -9.39
CA ARG A 620 10.26 -9.90 -8.32
C ARG A 620 9.13 -10.01 -7.29
N ILE A 621 8.56 -8.88 -6.85
CA ILE A 621 7.40 -8.84 -5.95
C ILE A 621 6.19 -9.57 -6.58
N GLY A 622 5.90 -9.28 -7.85
CA GLY A 622 4.85 -9.91 -8.67
C GLY A 622 5.07 -11.41 -8.93
N GLY A 623 6.26 -11.95 -8.62
CA GLY A 623 6.56 -13.38 -8.71
C GLY A 623 6.87 -13.88 -10.13
N LYS A 624 7.22 -12.99 -11.06
CA LYS A 624 7.58 -13.32 -12.44
C LYS A 624 9.03 -13.83 -12.60
N VAL A 625 9.92 -13.54 -11.64
CA VAL A 625 11.33 -13.97 -11.68
C VAL A 625 11.57 -15.01 -10.58
N GLY A 626 11.89 -16.25 -10.96
CA GLY A 626 12.09 -17.36 -10.04
C GLY A 626 13.55 -17.61 -9.69
N GLY A 627 13.96 -17.28 -8.46
CA GLY A 627 15.09 -17.91 -7.75
C GLY A 627 16.48 -17.27 -7.90
N PRO A 628 17.31 -17.30 -6.85
CA PRO A 628 18.68 -16.77 -6.83
C PRO A 628 19.61 -17.69 -7.63
N GLY A 629 20.40 -17.12 -8.54
CA GLY A 629 21.38 -17.83 -9.37
C GLY A 629 21.27 -17.60 -10.88
N GLY A 630 20.28 -16.86 -11.36
CA GLY A 630 20.36 -16.26 -12.70
C GLY A 630 21.26 -15.03 -12.61
N LYS A 631 22.38 -15.02 -13.35
CA LYS A 631 23.13 -13.78 -13.60
C LYS A 631 22.14 -12.65 -13.89
N GLY A 632 22.26 -11.54 -13.18
CA GLY A 632 21.45 -10.35 -13.49
C GLY A 632 21.63 -10.01 -14.96
N TRP A 633 20.66 -9.30 -15.55
CA TRP A 633 20.73 -8.88 -16.97
C TRP A 633 21.98 -8.02 -17.29
N TRP A 634 22.74 -7.64 -16.26
CA TRP A 634 23.85 -6.70 -16.25
C TRP A 634 25.24 -7.32 -15.96
N ASP A 635 25.39 -8.63 -15.70
CA ASP A 635 26.71 -9.26 -15.43
C ASP A 635 27.64 -9.33 -16.67
N ARG A 636 27.46 -8.45 -17.66
CA ARG A 636 28.19 -8.48 -18.94
C ARG A 636 28.67 -7.13 -19.46
N ASP A 637 28.31 -6.02 -18.83
CA ASP A 637 28.80 -4.71 -19.25
C ASP A 637 29.97 -4.31 -18.33
N GLY A 638 31.17 -4.50 -18.86
CA GLY A 638 32.43 -4.31 -18.16
C GLY A 638 32.70 -2.86 -17.74
N GLY A 639 33.05 -2.70 -16.47
CA GLY A 639 33.80 -1.58 -15.92
C GLY A 639 34.64 -2.13 -14.76
N GLY A 640 35.95 -2.19 -14.96
CA GLY A 640 36.87 -2.92 -14.08
C GLY A 640 36.97 -2.37 -12.66
N GLY A 641 37.00 -3.30 -11.72
CA GLY A 641 37.47 -3.15 -10.36
C GLY A 641 37.71 -4.57 -9.82
N GLU A 642 38.96 -5.01 -9.85
CA GLU A 642 39.41 -6.26 -9.25
C GLU A 642 39.38 -6.15 -7.71
N ASP A 643 39.29 -7.34 -7.09
CA ASP A 643 39.47 -7.68 -5.66
C ASP A 643 38.19 -7.64 -4.80
N GLY A 644 37.75 -8.71 -4.13
CA GLY A 644 38.49 -9.90 -3.68
C GLY A 644 37.64 -11.19 -3.62
N ASN A 645 38.38 -12.29 -3.72
CA ASN A 645 37.92 -13.67 -3.67
C ASN A 645 37.77 -14.12 -2.20
N GLY A 646 36.70 -14.85 -1.87
CA GLY A 646 36.50 -15.49 -0.57
C GLY A 646 35.39 -16.54 -0.65
N ASP A 647 35.82 -17.81 -0.63
CA ASP A 647 35.01 -19.03 -0.55
C ASP A 647 34.28 -19.17 0.81
N ASP A 648 33.18 -19.94 0.78
CA ASP A 648 32.52 -20.72 1.85
C ASP A 648 31.88 -19.94 3.04
N ASP A 649 30.75 -20.30 3.65
CA ASP A 649 30.16 -21.58 4.10
C ASP A 649 28.59 -21.49 4.03
N ALA A 650 27.76 -22.54 3.90
CA ALA A 650 27.54 -23.72 4.73
C ALA A 650 27.17 -23.40 6.21
N ASP A 651 25.95 -23.81 6.59
CA ASP A 651 25.45 -23.96 7.97
C ASP A 651 25.42 -22.74 8.92
N ASP A 652 24.20 -22.30 9.25
CA ASP A 652 23.69 -22.05 10.62
C ASP A 652 22.19 -21.71 10.46
N ASP A 653 21.24 -22.60 10.80
CA ASP A 653 20.84 -23.14 12.10
C ASP A 653 20.24 -22.08 13.04
N ASP A 654 19.17 -22.53 13.69
CA ASP A 654 18.22 -21.79 14.50
C ASP A 654 18.88 -21.06 15.69
N GLU A 655 18.69 -19.75 15.80
CA GLU A 655 18.81 -19.04 17.08
C GLU A 655 17.39 -18.71 17.60
N GLU A 656 16.81 -19.69 18.27
CA GLU A 656 15.90 -19.45 19.39
C GLU A 656 16.76 -19.04 20.60
N GLU A 657 16.64 -17.80 21.05
CA GLU A 657 17.17 -17.39 22.36
C GLU A 657 16.37 -18.10 23.46
N GLY A 658 16.99 -19.14 24.05
CA GLY A 658 16.53 -19.87 25.21
C GLY A 658 17.63 -19.90 26.28
N GLU A 659 17.25 -19.51 27.48
CA GLU A 659 18.06 -19.24 28.67
C GLU A 659 19.01 -20.38 29.09
N GLU A 660 20.21 -19.99 29.53
CA GLU A 660 21.21 -20.89 30.13
C GLU A 660 20.81 -21.31 31.57
N GLU A 661 20.75 -22.61 31.83
CA GLU A 661 21.06 -23.17 33.15
C GLU A 661 22.18 -24.22 33.04
N GLU A 662 23.14 -24.10 33.95
CA GLU A 662 24.35 -24.91 34.09
C GLU A 662 24.08 -26.39 34.39
N ALA A 663 24.91 -27.29 33.83
CA ALA A 663 25.56 -28.37 34.60
C ALA A 663 26.54 -29.22 33.76
N HIS A 664 27.83 -29.03 34.06
CA HIS A 664 28.87 -30.05 34.25
C HIS A 664 28.75 -31.47 33.64
N THR A 665 29.77 -31.82 32.83
CA THR A 665 30.77 -32.90 32.99
C THR A 665 31.00 -33.91 31.84
N LYS A 666 32.26 -33.87 31.37
CA LYS A 666 33.21 -34.97 31.07
C LYS A 666 33.11 -35.78 29.75
N LYS A 667 34.11 -35.45 28.91
CA LYS A 667 35.24 -36.28 28.42
C LYS A 667 35.03 -37.38 27.37
N ASN A 668 35.78 -37.15 26.29
CA ASN A 668 36.74 -38.03 25.60
C ASN A 668 36.22 -39.14 24.66
N GLY A 669 36.74 -39.13 23.42
CA GLY A 669 36.83 -40.34 22.60
C GLY A 669 37.23 -40.12 21.14
N LYS A 670 38.54 -40.06 20.87
CA LYS A 670 39.18 -40.02 19.53
C LYS A 670 38.88 -41.24 18.65
N GLY A 671 39.03 -41.07 17.32
CA GLY A 671 39.62 -42.10 16.44
C GLY A 671 38.93 -42.25 15.07
N ASN A 672 39.35 -41.60 13.98
CA ASN A 672 40.50 -41.86 13.09
C ASN A 672 40.20 -42.77 11.87
N ARG A 673 40.17 -42.13 10.68
CA ARG A 673 40.74 -42.46 9.34
C ARG A 673 40.66 -43.87 8.71
N GLY A 674 40.37 -43.86 7.40
CA GLY A 674 40.93 -44.80 6.38
C GLY A 674 40.01 -44.97 5.15
N LYS A 675 40.11 -44.23 4.03
CA LYS A 675 41.05 -44.22 2.87
C LYS A 675 40.92 -45.40 1.85
N LYS A 676 40.75 -45.01 0.56
CA LYS A 676 41.01 -45.70 -0.75
C LYS A 676 39.99 -46.78 -1.18
N GLY A 677 39.63 -46.97 -2.46
CA GLY A 677 39.99 -46.39 -3.77
C GLY A 677 39.51 -47.35 -4.89
N GLY A 678 39.43 -46.88 -6.15
CA GLY A 678 39.60 -47.74 -7.35
C GLY A 678 38.40 -48.07 -8.28
N GLN A 679 38.35 -47.34 -9.40
CA GLN A 679 37.82 -47.59 -10.77
C GLN A 679 37.15 -48.92 -11.19
N GLY A 680 36.13 -48.83 -12.06
CA GLY A 680 35.78 -49.88 -13.05
C GLY A 680 34.38 -49.74 -13.69
N LYS A 681 34.26 -49.95 -15.02
CA LYS A 681 33.14 -49.53 -15.91
C LYS A 681 31.97 -50.54 -16.11
N LYS A 682 30.78 -49.95 -16.39
CA LYS A 682 29.65 -50.37 -17.27
C LYS A 682 28.79 -51.62 -16.93
N GLY A 683 27.48 -51.39 -16.72
CA GLY A 683 26.42 -52.41 -16.85
C GLY A 683 24.99 -51.91 -16.56
N LYS A 684 24.18 -51.79 -17.63
CA LYS A 684 22.73 -51.52 -17.78
C LYS A 684 21.74 -51.62 -16.58
N LYS A 685 20.85 -50.61 -16.58
CA LYS A 685 19.38 -50.61 -16.33
C LYS A 685 18.86 -51.03 -14.94
N GLY A 686 18.41 -50.04 -14.19
CA GLY A 686 17.39 -50.17 -13.15
C GLY A 686 16.66 -48.83 -12.94
N LYS A 687 15.43 -48.71 -13.46
CA LYS A 687 14.50 -47.59 -13.20
C LYS A 687 14.23 -47.48 -11.69
N LYS A 688 14.57 -46.35 -11.07
CA LYS A 688 13.82 -45.80 -9.93
C LYS A 688 13.73 -44.29 -10.10
N GLY A 689 12.55 -43.84 -10.55
CA GLY A 689 12.21 -42.43 -10.56
C GLY A 689 12.13 -41.92 -9.13
N LYS A 690 13.06 -41.05 -8.75
CA LYS A 690 12.86 -40.12 -7.63
C LYS A 690 12.16 -38.90 -8.21
N THR A 691 10.85 -38.84 -8.07
CA THR A 691 10.08 -37.60 -8.17
C THR A 691 10.48 -36.73 -6.99
N GLY A 692 11.49 -35.86 -7.21
CA GLY A 692 11.78 -34.79 -6.28
C GLY A 692 10.57 -33.86 -6.20
N LYS A 693 9.86 -33.88 -5.07
CA LYS A 693 8.88 -32.86 -4.69
C LYS A 693 9.61 -31.50 -4.68
N LYS A 694 9.44 -30.70 -5.73
CA LYS A 694 9.80 -29.28 -5.70
C LYS A 694 8.82 -28.56 -4.78
N GLY A 695 9.20 -28.38 -3.52
CA GLY A 695 8.51 -27.44 -2.62
C GLY A 695 8.53 -26.04 -3.24
N ARG A 696 7.36 -25.44 -3.49
CA ARG A 696 7.25 -24.06 -4.00
C ARG A 696 7.66 -23.07 -2.90
N LYS A 697 8.92 -22.63 -2.93
CA LYS A 697 9.47 -21.57 -2.05
C LYS A 697 8.53 -20.35 -1.97
N HIS A 698 8.43 -19.72 -0.80
CA HIS A 698 7.71 -18.46 -0.59
C HIS A 698 8.42 -17.31 -1.32
N ASN A 699 7.69 -16.34 -1.88
CA ASN A 699 8.28 -15.17 -2.51
C ASN A 699 8.74 -14.23 -1.38
N LYS A 700 10.01 -14.39 -0.96
CA LYS A 700 10.61 -13.64 0.14
C LYS A 700 10.52 -12.11 -0.10
N THR A 701 10.71 -11.65 -1.34
CA THR A 701 10.65 -10.24 -1.71
C THR A 701 9.27 -9.63 -1.49
N TRP A 702 8.18 -10.37 -1.74
CA TRP A 702 6.83 -9.89 -1.43
C TRP A 702 6.55 -9.79 0.07
N LEU A 703 7.00 -10.77 0.86
CA LEU A 703 6.82 -10.73 2.31
C LEU A 703 7.61 -9.58 2.94
N HIS A 704 8.81 -9.33 2.41
CA HIS A 704 9.62 -8.18 2.78
C HIS A 704 8.96 -6.86 2.40
N PHE A 705 8.37 -6.78 1.20
CA PHE A 705 7.56 -5.63 0.80
C PHE A 705 6.38 -5.38 1.72
N LEU A 706 5.62 -6.42 2.04
CA LEU A 706 4.53 -6.28 2.99
C LEU A 706 5.01 -5.90 4.38
N LYS A 707 6.20 -6.34 4.83
CA LYS A 707 6.75 -5.99 6.15
C LYS A 707 7.01 -4.49 6.28
N HIS A 708 7.52 -3.87 5.21
CA HIS A 708 7.84 -2.45 5.20
C HIS A 708 6.62 -1.59 4.84
N ALA A 709 5.77 -2.07 3.95
CA ALA A 709 4.52 -1.38 3.61
C ALA A 709 3.47 -1.48 4.73
N PHE A 710 3.52 -2.55 5.52
CA PHE A 710 2.77 -2.75 6.76
C PHE A 710 3.68 -3.41 7.80
N PRO A 711 4.12 -2.74 8.87
CA PRO A 711 4.82 -3.45 9.94
C PRO A 711 3.90 -4.55 10.53
N PRO A 712 4.15 -5.88 10.34
CA PRO A 712 3.13 -6.89 10.64
C PRO A 712 3.56 -7.82 11.78
N SER A 713 2.83 -7.72 12.89
CA SER A 713 2.54 -8.76 13.91
C SER A 713 1.91 -8.18 15.19
N PRO A 714 2.18 -6.93 15.61
CA PRO A 714 1.52 -6.33 16.76
C PRO A 714 0.03 -6.01 16.51
N LEU A 715 -0.41 -5.78 15.27
CA LEU A 715 -1.77 -5.31 14.95
C LEU A 715 -2.87 -6.31 15.31
N ILE A 716 -2.81 -7.57 14.82
CA ILE A 716 -3.81 -8.59 15.20
C ILE A 716 -3.73 -8.89 16.70
N ARG A 717 -2.54 -8.78 17.31
CA ARG A 717 -2.36 -8.89 18.76
C ARG A 717 -3.05 -7.73 19.48
N HIS A 718 -2.85 -6.49 19.03
CA HIS A 718 -3.41 -5.25 19.57
C HIS A 718 -4.94 -5.23 19.46
N LEU A 719 -5.53 -5.49 18.29
CA LEU A 719 -6.98 -5.54 18.12
C LEU A 719 -7.62 -6.63 19.00
N SER A 720 -6.94 -7.77 19.18
CA SER A 720 -7.41 -8.84 20.07
C SER A 720 -7.32 -8.50 21.57
N HIS A 721 -6.38 -7.65 21.99
CA HIS A 721 -6.26 -7.15 23.36
C HIS A 721 -7.22 -5.99 23.64
N ARG A 722 -7.50 -5.18 22.62
CA ARG A 722 -8.34 -3.99 22.70
C ARG A 722 -9.84 -4.30 22.78
N TRP A 723 -10.31 -5.24 21.96
CA TRP A 723 -11.71 -5.68 22.00
C TRP A 723 -11.79 -7.13 22.42
N THR A 724 -11.61 -7.36 23.73
CA THR A 724 -11.63 -8.70 24.32
C THR A 724 -12.98 -9.42 24.14
N ASP A 725 -14.03 -8.69 23.79
CA ASP A 725 -15.37 -9.21 23.48
C ASP A 725 -15.58 -9.60 22.00
N VAL A 726 -14.59 -9.36 21.13
CA VAL A 726 -14.58 -9.73 19.71
C VAL A 726 -13.47 -10.75 19.44
N PHE A 727 -13.79 -11.94 18.92
CA PHE A 727 -12.76 -12.95 18.64
C PHE A 727 -12.15 -12.79 17.27
N PHE A 728 -10.93 -12.25 17.22
CA PHE A 728 -10.06 -12.30 16.04
C PHE A 728 -9.17 -13.53 16.08
N ARG A 729 -8.59 -13.81 17.26
CA ARG A 729 -7.72 -14.93 17.58
C ARG A 729 -8.00 -15.36 19.02
N ILE A 730 -7.77 -16.63 19.32
CA ILE A 730 -7.81 -17.17 20.68
C ILE A 730 -6.37 -17.47 21.10
N TRP A 731 -5.97 -17.02 22.29
CA TRP A 731 -4.60 -17.25 22.77
C TRP A 731 -4.50 -18.62 23.42
N LEU A 732 -3.73 -19.51 22.78
CA LEU A 732 -3.45 -20.85 23.28
C LEU A 732 -1.95 -21.01 23.56
N PRO A 733 -1.56 -21.81 24.56
CA PRO A 733 -0.16 -22.25 24.71
C PRO A 733 0.33 -22.90 23.42
N SER A 734 1.57 -22.64 23.01
CA SER A 734 2.15 -23.12 21.73
C SER A 734 2.09 -24.64 21.56
N ALA A 735 2.01 -25.40 22.65
CA ALA A 735 1.86 -26.85 22.66
C ALA A 735 0.48 -27.37 22.19
N LYS A 736 -0.52 -26.49 22.01
CA LYS A 736 -1.86 -26.84 21.53
C LYS A 736 -2.07 -26.32 20.09
N PRO A 737 -1.69 -27.09 19.05
CA PRO A 737 -1.78 -26.67 17.65
C PRO A 737 -3.22 -26.75 17.12
N LEU A 738 -4.14 -26.00 17.71
CA LEU A 738 -5.55 -25.97 17.33
C LEU A 738 -5.87 -24.67 16.59
N VAL A 739 -6.73 -24.75 15.59
CA VAL A 739 -7.18 -23.60 14.78
C VAL A 739 -8.70 -23.73 14.58
N ALA A 740 -9.44 -22.64 14.75
CA ALA A 740 -10.87 -22.64 14.49
C ALA A 740 -11.10 -22.44 13.00
N LEU A 741 -11.81 -23.37 12.36
CA LEU A 741 -12.27 -23.20 10.98
C LEU A 741 -13.70 -22.68 11.00
N THR A 742 -13.92 -21.53 10.37
CA THR A 742 -15.24 -20.89 10.28
C THR A 742 -15.65 -20.73 8.82
N ILE A 743 -16.92 -21.01 8.52
CA ILE A 743 -17.46 -21.05 7.16
C ILE A 743 -18.67 -20.12 7.08
N ASP A 744 -18.55 -19.04 6.31
CA ASP A 744 -19.57 -18.01 6.17
C ASP A 744 -20.53 -18.31 5.01
N ASP A 745 -21.64 -17.58 4.98
CA ASP A 745 -22.70 -17.65 3.96
C ASP A 745 -23.46 -18.97 3.85
N ALA A 746 -23.41 -19.82 4.88
CA ALA A 746 -24.09 -21.11 4.87
C ALA A 746 -25.62 -20.96 5.16
N PRO A 747 -26.46 -21.91 4.73
CA PRO A 747 -26.19 -23.03 3.84
C PRO A 747 -26.30 -22.66 2.34
N SER A 748 -25.68 -23.45 1.49
CA SER A 748 -25.70 -23.35 0.03
C SER A 748 -25.68 -24.73 -0.63
N ASP A 749 -25.68 -24.78 -1.96
CA ASP A 749 -25.56 -26.03 -2.71
C ASP A 749 -24.16 -26.67 -2.57
N HIS A 750 -23.17 -25.93 -2.04
CA HIS A 750 -21.81 -26.43 -1.80
C HIS A 750 -21.63 -27.01 -0.40
N THR A 751 -22.51 -26.74 0.56
CA THR A 751 -22.31 -27.11 1.97
C THR A 751 -22.04 -28.61 2.14
N ARG A 752 -22.78 -29.47 1.44
CA ARG A 752 -22.58 -30.93 1.52
C ARG A 752 -21.22 -31.38 1.00
N ALA A 753 -20.68 -30.72 -0.03
CA ALA A 753 -19.35 -31.00 -0.53
C ALA A 753 -18.27 -30.56 0.49
N ILE A 754 -18.48 -29.42 1.14
CA ILE A 754 -17.62 -28.94 2.23
C ILE A 754 -17.65 -29.92 3.42
N LEU A 755 -18.83 -30.39 3.84
CA LEU A 755 -18.96 -31.43 4.87
C LEU A 755 -18.18 -32.70 4.52
N ALA A 756 -18.21 -33.13 3.26
CA ALA A 756 -17.43 -34.28 2.81
C ALA A 756 -15.91 -34.04 2.89
N ALA A 757 -15.44 -32.81 2.61
CA ALA A 757 -14.03 -32.46 2.78
C ALA A 757 -13.62 -32.45 4.26
N LEU A 758 -14.44 -31.90 5.16
CA LEU A 758 -14.21 -31.89 6.60
C LEU A 758 -14.15 -33.32 7.17
N ALA A 759 -15.14 -34.15 6.85
CA ALA A 759 -15.22 -35.54 7.28
C ALA A 759 -14.00 -36.37 6.87
N SER A 760 -13.42 -36.12 5.69
CA SER A 760 -12.23 -36.84 5.20
C SER A 760 -10.97 -36.64 6.05
N THR A 761 -10.96 -35.64 6.93
CA THR A 761 -9.82 -35.31 7.79
C THR A 761 -10.17 -35.30 9.28
N GLY A 762 -11.42 -35.60 9.64
CA GLY A 762 -11.91 -35.49 11.02
C GLY A 762 -11.89 -34.06 11.56
N ALA A 763 -11.91 -33.05 10.68
CA ALA A 763 -11.95 -31.63 11.04
C ALA A 763 -13.36 -31.22 11.44
N HIS A 764 -13.48 -30.35 12.44
CA HIS A 764 -14.74 -29.68 12.78
C HIS A 764 -14.66 -28.18 12.44
N ALA A 765 -15.82 -27.57 12.15
CA ALA A 765 -15.92 -26.17 11.78
C ALA A 765 -17.19 -25.53 12.35
N THR A 766 -17.19 -24.20 12.47
CA THR A 766 -18.38 -23.41 12.81
C THR A 766 -18.95 -22.75 11.55
N PHE A 767 -20.20 -23.04 11.20
CA PHE A 767 -20.89 -22.50 10.02
C PHE A 767 -21.75 -21.29 10.41
N PHE A 768 -21.46 -20.12 9.84
CA PHE A 768 -22.23 -18.90 10.04
C PHE A 768 -23.41 -18.85 9.06
N ILE A 769 -24.62 -18.82 9.61
CA ILE A 769 -25.87 -19.04 8.88
C ILE A 769 -26.51 -17.73 8.45
N ILE A 770 -26.85 -17.63 7.16
CA ILE A 770 -27.72 -16.59 6.62
C ILE A 770 -29.16 -17.10 6.62
N GLY A 771 -30.05 -16.43 7.36
CA GLY A 771 -31.43 -16.89 7.56
C GLY A 771 -32.22 -17.13 6.26
N ASN A 772 -32.09 -16.23 5.29
CA ASN A 772 -32.78 -16.34 4.00
C ASN A 772 -32.33 -17.52 3.14
N GLN A 773 -31.22 -18.19 3.49
CA GLN A 773 -30.75 -19.37 2.77
C GLN A 773 -31.23 -20.69 3.41
N VAL A 774 -31.91 -20.63 4.56
CA VAL A 774 -32.33 -21.83 5.31
C VAL A 774 -33.56 -22.50 4.70
N ALA A 775 -34.51 -21.72 4.16
CA ALA A 775 -35.76 -22.25 3.63
C ALA A 775 -35.52 -23.31 2.54
N GLY A 776 -36.02 -24.53 2.75
CA GLY A 776 -35.80 -25.68 1.85
C GLY A 776 -34.42 -26.35 1.99
N ARG A 777 -33.56 -25.86 2.88
CA ARG A 777 -32.24 -26.43 3.23
C ARG A 777 -32.14 -26.78 4.73
N GLU A 778 -33.25 -26.95 5.43
CA GLU A 778 -33.28 -27.23 6.87
C GLU A 778 -32.56 -28.54 7.20
N GLU A 779 -32.67 -29.55 6.32
CA GLU A 779 -31.96 -30.81 6.49
C GLU A 779 -30.44 -30.64 6.39
N VAL A 780 -29.94 -29.67 5.62
CA VAL A 780 -28.50 -29.37 5.53
C VAL A 780 -27.99 -28.86 6.88
N LEU A 781 -28.73 -28.02 7.60
CA LEU A 781 -28.35 -27.59 8.95
C LEU A 781 -28.28 -28.77 9.93
N ARG A 782 -29.24 -29.70 9.82
CA ARG A 782 -29.23 -30.93 10.63
C ARG A 782 -28.03 -31.81 10.29
N ASP A 783 -27.69 -31.94 9.01
CA ASP A 783 -26.51 -32.67 8.54
C ASP A 783 -25.22 -32.06 9.10
N ILE A 784 -25.09 -30.72 9.10
CA ILE A 784 -23.96 -30.01 9.74
C ILE A 784 -23.83 -30.41 11.22
N LEU A 785 -24.94 -30.36 11.97
CA LEU A 785 -24.94 -30.65 13.41
C LEU A 785 -24.70 -32.12 13.74
N ARG A 786 -25.26 -33.06 12.95
CA ARG A 786 -25.03 -34.51 13.10
C ARG A 786 -23.58 -34.88 12.80
N ALA A 787 -22.93 -34.15 11.91
CA ALA A 787 -21.51 -34.30 11.59
C ALA A 787 -20.57 -33.72 12.69
N GLY A 788 -21.12 -33.19 13.79
CA GLY A 788 -20.33 -32.69 14.93
C GLY A 788 -19.90 -31.24 14.82
N HIS A 789 -20.36 -30.51 13.80
CA HIS A 789 -20.06 -29.09 13.62
C HIS A 789 -20.96 -28.19 14.47
N GLU A 790 -20.70 -26.89 14.40
CA GLU A 790 -21.39 -25.83 15.15
C GLU A 790 -22.04 -24.82 14.21
N LEU A 791 -23.13 -24.18 14.64
CA LEU A 791 -23.81 -23.11 13.89
C LEU A 791 -23.63 -21.76 14.59
N GLY A 792 -23.26 -20.73 13.83
CA GLY A 792 -23.23 -19.32 14.22
C GLY A 792 -24.20 -18.49 13.38
N ASN A 793 -24.41 -17.24 13.75
CA ASN A 793 -25.38 -16.34 13.10
C ASN A 793 -24.66 -15.33 12.18
N HIS A 794 -25.06 -15.24 10.92
CA HIS A 794 -24.51 -14.28 9.93
C HIS A 794 -25.51 -13.22 9.47
N GLY A 795 -26.63 -13.06 10.20
CA GLY A 795 -27.70 -12.16 9.82
C GLY A 795 -28.70 -12.78 8.83
N LEU A 796 -29.73 -12.01 8.49
CA LEU A 796 -30.86 -12.51 7.73
C LEU A 796 -30.55 -12.60 6.23
N ARG A 797 -29.75 -11.66 5.71
CA ARG A 797 -29.38 -11.51 4.30
C ARG A 797 -27.87 -11.34 4.18
N ASP A 798 -27.38 -11.59 2.97
CA ASP A 798 -26.02 -11.28 2.53
C ASP A 798 -25.91 -9.77 2.28
N GLU A 799 -25.79 -8.98 3.36
CA GLU A 799 -25.73 -7.51 3.34
C GLU A 799 -24.83 -6.97 4.45
N ALA A 800 -24.29 -5.76 4.26
CA ALA A 800 -23.39 -5.15 5.23
C ALA A 800 -24.12 -4.78 6.52
N ALA A 801 -23.71 -5.37 7.65
CA ALA A 801 -24.39 -5.16 8.94
C ALA A 801 -24.32 -3.69 9.43
N ARG A 802 -23.30 -2.93 9.01
CA ARG A 802 -23.19 -1.48 9.32
C ARG A 802 -24.32 -0.64 8.73
N GLY A 803 -24.88 -1.04 7.59
CA GLY A 803 -25.98 -0.33 6.93
C GLY A 803 -27.35 -0.55 7.60
N LEU A 804 -27.46 -1.52 8.51
CA LEU A 804 -28.72 -1.86 9.18
C LEU A 804 -28.90 -1.04 10.44
N GLY A 805 -30.10 -0.49 10.70
CA GLY A 805 -30.43 0.13 11.99
C GLY A 805 -30.46 -0.87 13.15
N GLU A 806 -30.42 -0.41 14.40
CA GLU A 806 -30.39 -1.32 15.57
C GLU A 806 -31.57 -2.29 15.63
N VAL A 807 -32.77 -1.79 15.35
CA VAL A 807 -34.01 -2.57 15.41
C VAL A 807 -33.99 -3.69 14.38
N GLU A 808 -33.54 -3.36 13.16
CA GLU A 808 -33.45 -4.33 12.07
C GLU A 808 -32.36 -5.37 12.33
N LEU A 809 -31.20 -4.93 12.81
CA LEU A 809 -30.10 -5.82 13.18
C LEU A 809 -30.51 -6.81 14.29
N ALA A 810 -31.12 -6.32 15.37
CA ALA A 810 -31.60 -7.15 16.48
C ALA A 810 -32.69 -8.13 16.03
N ARG A 811 -33.63 -7.66 15.20
CA ARG A 811 -34.68 -8.52 14.62
C ARG A 811 -34.08 -9.63 13.77
N GLY A 812 -33.16 -9.29 12.86
CA GLY A 812 -32.46 -10.26 12.01
C GLY A 812 -31.69 -11.30 12.82
N MET A 813 -30.98 -10.88 13.88
CA MET A 813 -30.29 -11.80 14.79
C MET A 813 -31.27 -12.79 15.43
N ARG A 814 -32.38 -12.31 15.99
CA ARG A 814 -33.39 -13.17 16.65
C ARG A 814 -34.05 -14.16 15.70
N GLU A 815 -34.42 -13.72 14.49
CA GLU A 815 -35.04 -14.58 13.48
C GLU A 815 -34.12 -15.72 13.07
N VAL A 816 -32.85 -15.40 12.77
CA VAL A 816 -31.85 -16.41 12.41
C VAL A 816 -31.56 -17.34 13.58
N GLN A 817 -31.57 -16.83 14.82
CA GLN A 817 -31.37 -17.68 16.00
C GLN A 817 -32.47 -18.69 16.21
N ALA A 818 -33.72 -18.32 15.94
CA ALA A 818 -34.83 -19.26 16.07
C ALA A 818 -34.62 -20.46 15.11
N LEU A 819 -34.18 -20.19 13.87
CA LEU A 819 -33.84 -21.23 12.90
C LEU A 819 -32.68 -22.11 13.36
N ILE A 820 -31.62 -21.50 13.94
CA ILE A 820 -30.49 -22.24 14.50
C ILE A 820 -30.96 -23.12 15.67
N ASP A 821 -31.71 -22.55 16.64
CA ASP A 821 -32.21 -23.26 17.81
C ASP A 821 -33.11 -24.44 17.42
N ASP A 822 -33.97 -24.27 16.42
CA ASP A 822 -34.81 -25.34 15.89
C ASP A 822 -33.99 -26.46 15.23
N ALA A 823 -32.91 -26.12 14.51
CA ALA A 823 -32.00 -27.12 13.97
C ALA A 823 -31.32 -27.95 15.07
N TYR A 824 -30.88 -27.32 16.17
CA TYR A 824 -30.32 -28.01 17.34
C TYR A 824 -31.35 -28.96 17.99
N ARG A 825 -32.56 -28.48 18.25
CA ARG A 825 -33.64 -29.30 18.83
C ARG A 825 -34.00 -30.49 17.94
N ALA A 826 -34.06 -30.28 16.62
CA ALA A 826 -34.41 -31.33 15.66
C ALA A 826 -33.40 -32.50 15.63
N VAL A 827 -32.16 -32.27 16.06
CA VAL A 827 -31.14 -33.33 16.19
C VAL A 827 -30.94 -33.81 17.63
N GLY A 828 -31.83 -33.42 18.55
CA GLY A 828 -31.77 -33.80 19.96
C GLY A 828 -30.59 -33.18 20.73
N ARG A 829 -30.09 -32.01 20.28
CA ARG A 829 -29.03 -31.25 20.97
C ARG A 829 -29.62 -29.99 21.58
N ASP A 830 -29.11 -29.60 22.74
CA ASP A 830 -29.50 -28.32 23.36
C ASP A 830 -28.96 -27.14 22.53
N PRO A 831 -29.78 -26.12 22.26
CA PRO A 831 -29.32 -24.90 21.62
C PRO A 831 -28.22 -24.19 22.43
N PRO A 832 -27.31 -23.46 21.77
CA PRO A 832 -26.23 -22.77 22.45
C PRO A 832 -26.77 -21.70 23.42
N PRO A 833 -26.32 -21.70 24.70
CA PRO A 833 -26.77 -20.73 25.68
C PRO A 833 -26.30 -19.30 25.32
N PRO A 834 -27.15 -18.26 25.54
CA PRO A 834 -26.78 -16.87 25.35
C PRO A 834 -25.51 -16.48 26.11
N GLY A 835 -24.71 -15.59 25.52
CA GLY A 835 -23.51 -14.99 26.12
C GLY A 835 -22.29 -15.92 26.22
N ARG A 836 -22.47 -17.24 26.10
CA ARG A 836 -21.37 -18.21 26.24
C ARG A 836 -20.96 -18.86 24.91
N ARG A 837 -21.95 -19.40 24.17
CA ARG A 837 -21.72 -20.20 22.95
C ARG A 837 -22.51 -19.72 21.73
N ARG A 838 -23.17 -18.56 21.83
CA ARG A 838 -23.81 -17.92 20.68
C ARG A 838 -22.81 -16.97 20.02
N TYR A 839 -22.53 -17.22 18.75
CA TYR A 839 -21.60 -16.42 17.95
C TYR A 839 -22.36 -15.66 16.87
N TYR A 840 -21.98 -14.40 16.68
CA TYR A 840 -22.46 -13.57 15.59
C TYR A 840 -21.28 -13.05 14.78
N ARG A 841 -21.36 -13.16 13.46
CA ARG A 841 -20.41 -12.52 12.55
C ARG A 841 -21.16 -11.49 11.72
N PRO A 842 -20.79 -10.19 11.77
CA PRO A 842 -21.44 -9.19 10.95
C PRO A 842 -21.14 -9.42 9.46
N GLY A 843 -22.15 -9.23 8.61
CA GLY A 843 -21.97 -9.18 7.16
C GLY A 843 -20.96 -8.09 6.77
N SER A 844 -20.17 -8.38 5.74
CA SER A 844 -18.96 -7.65 5.31
C SER A 844 -17.77 -7.63 6.28
N GLY A 845 -17.81 -8.41 7.38
CA GLY A 845 -16.67 -8.56 8.30
C GLY A 845 -16.35 -7.32 9.13
N PHE A 846 -17.22 -6.31 9.08
CA PHE A 846 -17.07 -5.04 9.75
C PHE A 846 -18.01 -4.93 10.95
N PHE A 847 -17.51 -4.43 12.07
CA PHE A 847 -18.30 -4.15 13.26
C PHE A 847 -18.22 -2.68 13.64
N SER A 848 -19.08 -2.28 14.57
CA SER A 848 -19.11 -0.98 15.24
C SER A 848 -19.56 -1.20 16.68
N GLU A 849 -19.45 -0.20 17.55
CA GLU A 849 -19.96 -0.30 18.92
C GLU A 849 -21.47 -0.62 18.93
N ARG A 850 -22.24 0.03 18.05
CA ARG A 850 -23.67 -0.29 17.86
C ARG A 850 -23.91 -1.77 17.59
N ILE A 851 -23.16 -2.37 16.66
CA ILE A 851 -23.27 -3.81 16.36
C ILE A 851 -22.87 -4.66 17.57
N ARG A 852 -21.79 -4.29 18.29
CA ARG A 852 -21.34 -4.99 19.51
C ARG A 852 -22.36 -4.90 20.64
N SER A 853 -22.94 -3.73 20.86
CA SER A 853 -23.95 -3.47 21.89
C SER A 853 -25.22 -4.27 21.61
N VAL A 854 -25.72 -4.23 20.36
CA VAL A 854 -26.87 -5.04 19.94
C VAL A 854 -26.55 -6.53 20.08
N ALA A 855 -25.40 -7.00 19.59
CA ALA A 855 -24.99 -8.39 19.71
C ALA A 855 -24.93 -8.83 21.18
N ARG A 856 -24.33 -8.02 22.07
CA ARG A 856 -24.23 -8.31 23.51
C ARG A 856 -25.61 -8.36 24.17
N ARG A 857 -26.50 -7.40 23.86
CA ARG A 857 -27.88 -7.35 24.37
C ARG A 857 -28.70 -8.56 23.93
N GLU A 858 -28.51 -9.03 22.70
CA GLU A 858 -29.17 -10.22 22.18
C GLU A 858 -28.43 -11.53 22.58
N GLY A 859 -27.35 -11.43 23.36
CA GLY A 859 -26.64 -12.57 23.94
C GLY A 859 -25.66 -13.27 23.01
N TYR A 860 -25.01 -12.53 22.11
CA TYR A 860 -23.98 -13.02 21.19
C TYR A 860 -22.59 -12.53 21.56
N ARG A 861 -21.60 -13.32 21.18
CA ARG A 861 -20.20 -12.91 21.09
C ARG A 861 -19.86 -12.63 19.63
N VAL A 862 -19.23 -11.51 19.34
CA VAL A 862 -18.89 -11.13 17.96
C VAL A 862 -17.63 -11.90 17.55
N VAL A 863 -17.62 -12.48 16.36
CA VAL A 863 -16.51 -13.28 15.88
C VAL A 863 -16.04 -12.79 14.52
N LEU A 864 -14.76 -12.47 14.47
CA LEU A 864 -14.00 -12.18 13.26
C LEU A 864 -12.93 -13.26 13.07
N GLY A 865 -11.91 -12.98 12.29
CA GLY A 865 -10.88 -13.95 11.95
C GLY A 865 -9.50 -13.31 11.85
N SER A 866 -8.50 -14.06 12.25
CA SER A 866 -7.08 -13.69 12.11
C SER A 866 -6.47 -14.23 10.83
N ILE A 867 -7.17 -15.14 10.13
CA ILE A 867 -6.72 -15.77 8.90
C ILE A 867 -7.85 -15.66 7.88
N TYR A 868 -7.77 -14.68 7.00
CA TYR A 868 -8.77 -14.41 5.97
C TYR A 868 -8.16 -14.59 4.57
N PRO A 869 -8.34 -15.74 3.91
CA PRO A 869 -8.11 -15.84 2.49
C PRO A 869 -9.13 -14.98 1.76
N HIS A 870 -8.72 -14.28 0.70
CA HIS A 870 -9.62 -13.53 -0.17
C HIS A 870 -10.51 -14.45 -1.03
N ASP A 871 -11.03 -15.56 -0.49
CA ASP A 871 -11.80 -16.56 -1.22
C ASP A 871 -13.19 -16.06 -1.63
N ALA A 872 -13.72 -15.02 -1.00
CA ALA A 872 -14.91 -14.34 -1.47
C ALA A 872 -14.69 -13.66 -2.85
N GLN A 873 -13.48 -13.16 -3.12
CA GLN A 873 -13.12 -12.37 -4.30
C GLN A 873 -12.27 -13.16 -5.32
N VAL A 874 -11.43 -14.10 -4.86
CA VAL A 874 -10.45 -14.83 -5.66
C VAL A 874 -10.87 -16.28 -5.84
N ALA A 875 -11.20 -16.63 -7.09
CA ALA A 875 -11.71 -17.95 -7.46
C ALA A 875 -10.68 -19.11 -7.47
N TRP A 876 -9.43 -18.85 -7.05
CA TRP A 876 -8.33 -19.80 -7.19
C TRP A 876 -8.05 -20.55 -5.88
N ALA A 877 -8.65 -21.74 -5.74
CA ALA A 877 -8.52 -22.62 -4.58
C ALA A 877 -7.08 -22.79 -4.06
N TRP A 878 -6.09 -22.93 -4.97
CA TRP A 878 -4.69 -23.14 -4.60
C TRP A 878 -4.02 -21.89 -4.00
N VAL A 879 -4.46 -20.68 -4.38
CA VAL A 879 -3.94 -19.42 -3.81
C VAL A 879 -4.47 -19.26 -2.40
N ASN A 880 -5.78 -19.44 -2.22
CA ASN A 880 -6.44 -19.33 -0.91
C ASN A 880 -5.92 -20.40 0.05
N ALA A 881 -5.71 -21.63 -0.43
CA ALA A 881 -5.08 -22.70 0.36
C ALA A 881 -3.66 -22.32 0.82
N ARG A 882 -2.85 -21.77 -0.07
CA ARG A 882 -1.48 -21.33 0.28
C ARG A 882 -1.49 -20.19 1.29
N HIS A 883 -2.43 -19.26 1.18
CA HIS A 883 -2.58 -18.13 2.09
C HIS A 883 -2.95 -18.61 3.51
N ILE A 884 -3.99 -19.44 3.64
CA ILE A 884 -4.38 -20.05 4.93
C ILE A 884 -3.16 -20.74 5.56
N LEU A 885 -2.49 -21.61 4.80
CA LEU A 885 -1.36 -22.39 5.28
C LEU A 885 -0.14 -21.54 5.67
N SER A 886 0.04 -20.33 5.12
CA SER A 886 1.13 -19.43 5.50
C SER A 886 0.85 -18.64 6.77
N MET A 887 -0.42 -18.51 7.18
CA MET A 887 -0.83 -17.75 8.36
C MET A 887 -1.25 -18.64 9.54
N LEU A 888 -1.15 -19.97 9.39
CA LEU A 888 -1.45 -20.90 10.46
C LEU A 888 -0.63 -20.60 11.70
N SER A 889 -1.32 -20.41 12.80
CA SER A 889 -0.75 -20.24 14.13
C SER A 889 -1.71 -20.79 15.17
N PRO A 890 -1.22 -21.29 16.33
CA PRO A 890 -2.09 -21.81 17.38
C PRO A 890 -3.13 -20.77 17.80
N GLY A 891 -4.38 -21.21 17.86
CA GLY A 891 -5.53 -20.39 18.23
C GLY A 891 -6.02 -19.42 17.15
N GLY A 892 -5.50 -19.51 15.92
CA GLY A 892 -6.01 -18.75 14.78
C GLY A 892 -7.47 -19.07 14.45
N VAL A 893 -8.20 -18.09 13.92
CA VAL A 893 -9.57 -18.26 13.40
C VAL A 893 -9.56 -18.04 11.89
N VAL A 894 -9.80 -19.11 11.13
CA VAL A 894 -9.83 -19.12 9.67
C VAL A 894 -11.23 -18.83 9.17
N ILE A 895 -11.37 -17.88 8.24
CA ILE A 895 -12.64 -17.56 7.56
C ILE A 895 -12.61 -18.12 6.15
N VAL A 896 -13.64 -18.80 5.71
CA VAL A 896 -13.85 -19.21 4.30
C VAL A 896 -15.34 -19.11 3.97
N HIS A 897 -15.73 -19.09 2.71
CA HIS A 897 -17.13 -18.87 2.32
C HIS A 897 -17.76 -20.11 1.65
N ASP A 898 -18.95 -20.50 2.08
CA ASP A 898 -19.68 -21.69 1.60
C ASP A 898 -20.14 -21.53 0.15
N ARG A 899 -20.61 -20.34 -0.23
CA ARG A 899 -21.22 -20.04 -1.54
C ARG A 899 -20.22 -19.93 -2.70
N ARG A 900 -19.10 -20.65 -2.64
CA ARG A 900 -18.00 -20.59 -3.61
C ARG A 900 -17.60 -22.00 -4.05
N ALA A 901 -17.64 -22.25 -5.36
CA ALA A 901 -17.31 -23.55 -5.94
C ALA A 901 -15.85 -24.00 -5.72
N TRP A 902 -14.97 -23.09 -5.30
CA TRP A 902 -13.56 -23.35 -5.03
C TRP A 902 -13.24 -23.60 -3.55
N THR A 903 -14.20 -23.46 -2.64
CA THR A 903 -13.96 -23.67 -1.19
C THR A 903 -13.71 -25.14 -0.87
N GLU A 904 -14.49 -26.06 -1.44
CA GLU A 904 -14.26 -27.50 -1.24
C GLU A 904 -12.88 -27.96 -1.77
N PRO A 905 -12.47 -27.61 -3.01
CA PRO A 905 -11.14 -27.96 -3.51
C PRO A 905 -10.00 -27.34 -2.67
N MET A 906 -10.21 -26.13 -2.15
CA MET A 906 -9.28 -25.47 -1.24
C MET A 906 -9.14 -26.26 0.06
N LEU A 907 -10.25 -26.61 0.72
CA LEU A 907 -10.24 -27.35 1.98
C LEU A 907 -9.62 -28.75 1.83
N ARG A 908 -9.84 -29.42 0.69
CA ARG A 908 -9.14 -30.68 0.36
C ARG A 908 -7.62 -30.55 0.29
N THR A 909 -7.10 -29.34 0.08
CA THR A 909 -5.65 -29.06 0.11
C THR A 909 -5.20 -28.63 1.51
N VAL A 910 -5.98 -27.76 2.16
CA VAL A 910 -5.62 -27.15 3.45
C VAL A 910 -5.65 -28.16 4.59
N LEU A 911 -6.75 -28.92 4.75
CA LEU A 911 -6.98 -29.76 5.93
C LEU A 911 -5.93 -30.88 6.09
N PRO A 912 -5.54 -31.63 5.02
CA PRO A 912 -4.48 -32.64 5.16
C PRO A 912 -3.11 -32.03 5.48
N GLU A 913 -2.80 -30.86 4.91
CA GLU A 913 -1.53 -30.17 5.14
C GLU A 913 -1.47 -29.53 6.53
N MET A 914 -2.60 -29.05 7.08
CA MET A 914 -2.73 -28.67 8.49
C MET A 914 -2.36 -29.85 9.39
N GLY A 915 -2.98 -31.01 9.17
CA GLY A 915 -2.68 -32.23 9.94
C GLY A 915 -1.20 -32.64 9.84
N ARG A 916 -0.59 -32.54 8.65
CA ARG A 916 0.84 -32.82 8.45
C ARG A 916 1.75 -31.89 9.25
N ARG A 917 1.32 -30.65 9.50
CA ARG A 917 2.03 -29.64 10.32
C ARG A 917 1.67 -29.71 11.80
N GLY A 918 0.92 -30.72 12.23
CA GLY A 918 0.48 -30.91 13.60
C GLY A 918 -0.77 -30.12 13.98
N TYR A 919 -1.36 -29.34 13.06
CA TYR A 919 -2.55 -28.55 13.36
C TYR A 919 -3.85 -29.35 13.23
N LYS A 920 -4.80 -29.12 14.13
CA LYS A 920 -6.18 -29.65 14.03
C LYS A 920 -7.18 -28.50 13.87
N ALA A 921 -8.03 -28.62 12.85
CA ALA A 921 -9.16 -27.73 12.64
C ALA A 921 -10.34 -28.14 13.55
N VAL A 922 -10.82 -27.19 14.36
CA VAL A 922 -11.87 -27.38 15.36
C VAL A 922 -12.94 -26.28 15.24
N THR A 923 -14.06 -26.44 15.95
CA THR A 923 -15.07 -25.38 16.13
C THR A 923 -14.56 -24.24 17.02
N LEU A 924 -15.23 -23.09 17.00
CA LEU A 924 -14.95 -21.97 17.91
C LEU A 924 -15.12 -22.38 19.38
N THR A 925 -16.19 -23.10 19.71
CA THR A 925 -16.41 -23.58 21.09
C THR A 925 -15.35 -24.56 21.55
N GLU A 926 -14.90 -25.49 20.70
CA GLU A 926 -13.78 -26.40 21.04
C GLU A 926 -12.49 -25.60 21.25
N LEU A 927 -12.21 -24.61 20.41
CA LEU A 927 -11.01 -23.77 20.56
C LEU A 927 -11.05 -22.94 21.87
N LEU A 928 -12.23 -22.41 22.24
CA LEU A 928 -12.44 -21.65 23.47
C LEU A 928 -12.41 -22.49 24.74
N ALA A 929 -12.75 -23.78 24.68
CA ALA A 929 -12.67 -24.66 25.85
C ALA A 929 -11.21 -24.85 26.32
N GLU A 930 -10.25 -24.64 25.43
CA GLU A 930 -8.83 -24.86 25.67
C GLU A 930 -8.14 -23.67 26.38
N THR A 931 -8.83 -22.54 26.54
CA THR A 931 -8.36 -21.36 27.30
C THR A 931 -8.81 -21.35 28.77
N THR A 932 -9.76 -22.20 29.15
CA THR A 932 -10.32 -22.27 30.52
C THR A 932 -9.66 -23.32 31.40
N GLY A 933 -8.44 -23.75 31.07
CA GLY A 933 -7.65 -24.76 31.80
C GLY A 933 -6.63 -24.14 32.74
#